data_AF-A0A366KW07-F1
#
_entry.id   AF-A0A366KW07-F1
#
_cell.length_a   1.000
_cell.length_b   1.000
_cell.length_c   1.000
_cell.angle_alpha   90.00
_cell.angle_beta   90.00
_cell.angle_gamma   90.00
#
_symmetry.space_group_name_H-M   'P 1'
#
loop_
_entity.id
_entity.type
_entity.pdbx_description
1 polymer ?
#
loop_
_entity_poly.entity_id
_entity_poly.type
_entity_poly.pdbx_seq_one_letter_code
_entity_poly.pdbx_strand_id
1 'polypeptide(L)'
;MPTENTQLDQQVLQDNKEIFARIVKELEGADFEILIASAWFTDEELFNIVKSKASQNVKVKLIIADNQENLKLDFDELVSLGASVTKIKNVGYGIMNQKFCVIDKRIALHGSYNWSVNARKNNHESIIVTNHDETVAHLIANFNDINNKAALQRGETVDIPSVPLKVETKIETHTAKEHAISEFTKVLDSMIASEIGNFDRSMLRGQGYERSKFNNGDHQVLTKSLDTVYSVFINDIDVVEDKKKRLKTKIDEQEVKSLNAFEENLNLQLQTAEAEAENETLNARNQLINLKADTEKNKQEIQSLKENKIGFHEKITAEIKNKIRIAQTDFVSPKFKWYEFIPVLFANICLITYLIIFYSSACYILLFAVEDSKAAKAAGLDAIPMEIFNPKALSLTLSKGGAGIIFILLFVSIPLFCALIKLFTKKTWIIISMFLVGIVLVDTAIAYKVSAAIYQMKYDIGDATEAWRISMAFKDPNFYLVFLLGAFGLLMLKFAFEKIMSIFDERNPDVATLKNNLLIKQMDEDLKLEEQKSLLVKGEIYLIEAKNIGLEAQYKIIESKLASIPSKLNLLREIKKTELITGKQHIVDIATIYKSHVENDNLPISIDSLNDRINIFLEGWNDYLHEEYAIIKATEKSREAFDTAVNWQNEKVKSSQIDKRVVI
;
A
#
# COMPACT_ATOMS: atom_id res chain seq x y z
N MET A 1 33.66 -7.35 42.61
CA MET A 1 34.44 -6.31 41.91
C MET A 1 35.44 -6.97 40.97
N PRO A 2 35.76 -6.42 39.80
CA PRO A 2 35.02 -5.47 38.95
C PRO A 2 34.66 -6.14 37.59
N THR A 3 33.61 -5.76 36.86
CA THR A 3 33.61 -4.57 36.00
C THR A 3 32.25 -3.89 36.02
N GLU A 4 32.17 -2.78 36.76
CA GLU A 4 31.56 -1.58 36.18
C GLU A 4 32.24 -1.33 34.83
N ASN A 5 31.46 -1.33 33.76
CA ASN A 5 31.82 -0.65 32.52
C ASN A 5 30.56 -0.39 31.68
N THR A 6 29.52 0.18 32.30
CA THR A 6 28.49 0.89 31.54
C THR A 6 29.06 2.26 31.19
N GLN A 7 29.77 2.36 30.07
CA GLN A 7 29.76 3.63 29.37
C GLN A 7 29.87 3.44 27.86
N LEU A 8 28.73 3.58 27.17
CA LEU A 8 28.74 3.92 25.75
C LEU A 8 27.60 4.87 25.38
N ASP A 9 27.67 6.10 25.88
CA ASP A 9 26.73 7.16 25.52
C ASP A 9 26.79 7.50 24.01
N GLN A 10 27.98 7.70 23.44
CA GLN A 10 28.12 7.87 21.99
C GLN A 10 29.55 7.60 21.50
N GLN A 11 29.70 6.94 20.36
CA GLN A 11 30.99 6.72 19.67
C GLN A 11 30.83 6.89 18.16
N VAL A 12 31.75 7.61 17.53
CA VAL A 12 31.79 7.76 16.06
C VAL A 12 32.83 6.81 15.47
N LEU A 13 32.44 6.06 14.43
CA LEU A 13 33.33 5.20 13.65
C LEU A 13 33.34 5.65 12.19
N GLN A 14 34.53 5.66 11.56
CA GLN A 14 34.74 6.11 10.17
C GLN A 14 35.53 5.11 9.32
N ASP A 15 36.19 4.12 9.93
CA ASP A 15 36.83 3.03 9.19
C ASP A 15 35.82 1.94 8.88
N ASN A 16 35.60 1.64 7.59
CA ASN A 16 34.57 0.68 7.18
C ASN A 16 34.76 -0.74 7.75
N LYS A 17 36.00 -1.17 7.99
CA LYS A 17 36.27 -2.49 8.59
C LYS A 17 35.89 -2.48 10.06
N GLU A 18 36.18 -1.40 10.77
CA GLU A 18 35.77 -1.23 12.17
C GLU A 18 34.24 -1.10 12.29
N ILE A 19 33.60 -0.34 11.38
CA ILE A 19 32.14 -0.22 11.31
C ILE A 19 31.52 -1.61 11.11
N PHE A 20 32.01 -2.38 10.13
CA PHE A 20 31.54 -3.72 9.86
C PHE A 20 31.72 -4.65 11.06
N ALA A 21 32.92 -4.68 11.64
CA ALA A 21 33.22 -5.50 12.82
C ALA A 21 32.34 -5.13 14.02
N ARG A 22 32.05 -3.84 14.19
CA ARG A 22 31.14 -3.37 15.24
C ARG A 22 29.71 -3.83 15.00
N ILE A 23 29.19 -3.71 13.78
CA ILE A 23 27.84 -4.20 13.42
C ILE A 23 27.75 -5.71 13.69
N VAL A 24 28.73 -6.50 13.24
CA VAL A 24 28.78 -7.95 13.47
C VAL A 24 28.74 -8.26 14.97
N LYS A 25 29.61 -7.62 15.77
CA LYS A 25 29.67 -7.83 17.22
C LYS A 25 28.32 -7.57 17.91
N GLU A 26 27.67 -6.44 17.58
CA GLU A 26 26.38 -6.10 18.20
C GLU A 26 25.27 -7.05 17.74
N LEU A 27 25.26 -7.43 16.45
CA LEU A 27 24.28 -8.39 15.92
C LEU A 27 24.45 -9.78 16.55
N GLU A 28 25.68 -10.27 16.71
CA GLU A 28 25.97 -11.54 17.38
C GLU A 28 25.58 -11.52 18.86
N GLY A 29 25.71 -10.36 19.51
CA GLY A 29 25.31 -10.14 20.90
C GLY A 29 23.81 -9.86 21.12
N ALA A 30 22.97 -9.91 20.08
CA ALA A 30 21.54 -9.65 20.19
C ALA A 30 20.77 -10.83 20.82
N ASP A 31 19.91 -10.52 21.80
CA ASP A 31 19.20 -11.54 22.60
C ASP A 31 17.67 -11.55 22.38
N PHE A 32 17.05 -10.41 22.05
CA PHE A 32 15.59 -10.25 22.05
C PHE A 32 15.02 -9.68 20.75
N GLU A 33 15.56 -8.57 20.24
CA GLU A 33 14.98 -7.86 19.08
C GLU A 33 16.05 -7.13 18.27
N ILE A 34 15.95 -7.21 16.94
CA ILE A 34 16.79 -6.49 16.00
C ILE A 34 15.88 -5.74 15.04
N LEU A 35 15.97 -4.41 15.06
CA LEU A 35 15.29 -3.51 14.12
C LEU A 35 16.34 -3.00 13.13
N ILE A 36 16.08 -3.15 11.83
CA ILE A 36 17.04 -2.76 10.78
C ILE A 36 16.30 -1.92 9.74
N ALA A 37 16.75 -0.70 9.52
CA ALA A 37 16.33 0.12 8.39
C ALA A 37 17.54 0.42 7.51
N SER A 38 17.59 -0.16 6.30
CA SER A 38 18.68 0.08 5.35
C SER A 38 18.16 0.31 3.93
N ALA A 39 18.64 1.37 3.27
CA ALA A 39 18.27 1.65 1.87
C ALA A 39 18.78 0.55 0.92
N TRP A 40 20.03 0.10 1.14
CA TRP A 40 20.66 -0.99 0.41
C TRP A 40 21.18 -2.05 1.36
N PHE A 41 20.69 -3.28 1.21
CA PHE A 41 21.14 -4.45 1.92
C PHE A 41 21.53 -5.53 0.90
N THR A 42 22.83 -5.66 0.67
CA THR A 42 23.43 -6.61 -0.28
C THR A 42 24.65 -7.35 0.26
N ASP A 43 25.07 -7.08 1.51
CA ASP A 43 26.16 -7.80 2.17
C ASP A 43 25.66 -9.16 2.71
N GLU A 44 26.16 -10.24 2.12
CA GLU A 44 25.76 -11.63 2.42
C GLU A 44 26.15 -12.07 3.83
N GLU A 45 27.24 -11.54 4.39
CA GLU A 45 27.73 -11.92 5.71
C GLU A 45 26.79 -11.36 6.80
N LEU A 46 26.40 -10.08 6.69
CA LEU A 46 25.39 -9.50 7.57
C LEU A 46 24.03 -10.19 7.42
N PHE A 47 23.64 -10.57 6.20
CA PHE A 47 22.40 -11.30 5.95
C PHE A 47 22.38 -12.66 6.66
N ASN A 48 23.48 -13.43 6.58
CA ASN A 48 23.60 -14.72 7.24
C ASN A 48 23.56 -14.62 8.77
N ILE A 49 24.14 -13.57 9.35
CA ILE A 49 24.06 -13.32 10.80
C ILE A 49 22.61 -13.04 11.21
N VAL A 50 21.91 -12.15 10.48
CA VAL A 50 20.50 -11.83 10.74
C VAL A 50 19.61 -13.08 10.62
N LYS A 51 19.85 -13.90 9.60
CA LYS A 51 19.18 -15.19 9.39
C LYS A 51 19.41 -16.14 10.56
N SER A 52 20.65 -16.27 11.02
CA SER A 52 20.99 -17.07 12.20
C SER A 52 20.23 -16.58 13.43
N LYS A 53 20.15 -15.25 13.65
CA LYS A 53 19.41 -14.68 14.79
C LYS A 53 17.90 -14.90 14.69
N ALA A 54 17.31 -14.76 13.51
CA ALA A 54 15.90 -15.11 13.30
C ALA A 54 15.64 -16.59 13.63
N SER A 55 16.52 -17.51 13.21
CA SER A 55 16.42 -18.94 13.53
C SER A 55 16.57 -19.26 15.03
N GLN A 56 17.22 -18.37 15.79
CA GLN A 56 17.36 -18.43 17.25
C GLN A 56 16.18 -17.78 17.99
N ASN A 57 15.07 -17.48 17.30
CA ASN A 57 13.87 -16.82 17.81
C ASN A 57 14.08 -15.37 18.28
N VAL A 58 15.16 -14.70 17.86
CA VAL A 58 15.32 -13.25 18.05
C VAL A 58 14.36 -12.54 17.09
N LYS A 59 13.59 -11.56 17.59
CA LYS A 59 12.61 -10.84 16.77
C LYS A 59 13.31 -9.92 15.79
N VAL A 60 13.36 -10.32 14.52
CA VAL A 60 13.93 -9.49 13.46
C VAL A 60 12.84 -8.72 12.72
N LYS A 61 12.97 -7.40 12.65
CA LYS A 61 12.15 -6.54 11.79
C LYS A 61 13.05 -5.72 10.87
N LEU A 62 12.83 -5.84 9.57
CA LEU A 62 13.65 -5.27 8.53
C LEU A 62 12.82 -4.36 7.62
N ILE A 63 13.28 -3.14 7.41
CA ILE A 63 12.74 -2.21 6.41
C ILE A 63 13.83 -1.95 5.38
N ILE A 64 13.52 -2.16 4.11
CA ILE A 64 14.42 -1.92 2.98
C ILE A 64 13.72 -1.16 1.86
N ALA A 65 14.50 -0.47 1.02
CA ALA A 65 13.96 0.12 -0.20
C ALA A 65 13.63 -0.97 -1.23
N ASP A 66 12.52 -0.83 -1.96
CA ASP A 66 12.14 -1.71 -3.07
C ASP A 66 12.95 -1.31 -4.32
N ASN A 67 14.17 -1.84 -4.44
CA ASN A 67 15.09 -1.56 -5.54
C ASN A 67 15.77 -2.85 -6.05
N GLN A 68 16.33 -2.78 -7.27
CA GLN A 68 16.94 -3.93 -7.93
C GLN A 68 18.16 -4.49 -7.19
N GLU A 69 18.91 -3.65 -6.48
CA GLU A 69 20.07 -4.08 -5.69
C GLU A 69 19.68 -5.04 -4.57
N ASN A 70 18.56 -4.75 -3.88
CA ASN A 70 18.02 -5.61 -2.82
C ASN A 70 17.34 -6.89 -3.34
N LEU A 71 17.37 -7.18 -4.65
CA LEU A 71 16.94 -8.49 -5.18
C LEU A 71 18.07 -9.53 -5.17
N LYS A 72 19.30 -9.12 -4.84
CA LYS A 72 20.48 -10.01 -4.80
C LYS A 72 20.49 -10.96 -3.60
N LEU A 73 19.69 -10.67 -2.57
CA LEU A 73 19.54 -11.49 -1.38
C LEU A 73 18.08 -11.96 -1.25
N ASP A 74 17.89 -13.17 -0.75
CA ASP A 74 16.57 -13.79 -0.61
C ASP A 74 15.90 -13.38 0.72
N PHE A 75 15.30 -12.19 0.75
CA PHE A 75 14.58 -11.72 1.93
C PHE A 75 13.33 -12.54 2.28
N ASP A 76 12.80 -13.34 1.34
CA ASP A 76 11.65 -14.21 1.62
C ASP A 76 12.06 -15.38 2.52
N GLU A 77 13.33 -15.78 2.48
CA GLU A 77 13.91 -16.73 3.42
C GLU A 77 13.86 -16.22 4.87
N LEU A 78 14.13 -14.92 5.10
CA LEU A 78 14.00 -14.34 6.44
C LEU A 78 12.54 -14.36 6.94
N VAL A 79 11.59 -14.08 6.03
CA VAL A 79 10.15 -14.16 6.36
C VAL A 79 9.76 -15.58 6.76
N SER A 80 10.30 -16.60 6.07
CA SER A 80 10.07 -18.01 6.41
C SER A 80 10.57 -18.40 7.81
N LEU A 81 11.59 -17.69 8.32
CA LEU A 81 12.13 -17.85 9.67
C LEU A 81 11.41 -16.99 10.73
N GLY A 82 10.31 -16.33 10.36
CA GLY A 82 9.50 -15.51 11.27
C GLY A 82 9.93 -14.05 11.38
N ALA A 83 10.86 -13.58 10.55
CA ALA A 83 11.20 -12.16 10.49
C ALA A 83 10.10 -11.35 9.77
N SER A 84 9.94 -10.09 10.15
CA SER A 84 9.07 -9.15 9.43
C SER A 84 9.91 -8.33 8.45
N VAL A 85 9.61 -8.43 7.15
CA VAL A 85 10.32 -7.67 6.12
C VAL A 85 9.35 -6.73 5.40
N THR A 86 9.63 -5.43 5.45
CA THR A 86 8.86 -4.38 4.79
C THR A 86 9.69 -3.74 3.68
N LYS A 87 9.27 -3.91 2.42
CA LYS A 87 9.83 -3.23 1.26
C LYS A 87 9.08 -1.91 1.00
N ILE A 88 9.80 -0.79 0.95
CA ILE A 88 9.24 0.54 0.70
C ILE A 88 9.38 0.89 -0.77
N LYS A 89 8.24 1.01 -1.46
CA LYS A 89 8.20 1.47 -2.86
C LYS A 89 8.57 2.94 -2.95
N ASN A 90 9.21 3.28 -4.06
CA ASN A 90 9.51 4.66 -4.39
C ASN A 90 8.24 5.32 -4.97
N VAL A 91 7.42 5.94 -4.11
CA VAL A 91 6.16 6.58 -4.51
C VAL A 91 6.27 8.09 -4.29
N GLY A 92 6.36 8.88 -5.37
CA GLY A 92 6.52 10.34 -5.31
C GLY A 92 7.98 10.81 -5.30
N TYR A 93 8.28 11.89 -4.54
CA TYR A 93 9.59 12.59 -4.50
C TYR A 93 10.60 12.06 -3.45
N GLY A 94 10.33 10.94 -2.78
CA GLY A 94 11.16 10.48 -1.64
C GLY A 94 11.47 8.98 -1.66
N ILE A 95 12.74 8.63 -1.39
CA ILE A 95 13.23 7.25 -1.30
C ILE A 95 13.43 6.85 0.18
N MET A 96 13.26 5.57 0.53
CA MET A 96 13.70 5.05 1.83
C MET A 96 15.23 5.10 1.86
N ASN A 97 15.79 6.11 2.53
CA ASN A 97 17.24 6.35 2.60
C ASN A 97 17.84 6.18 4.00
N GLN A 98 17.08 5.66 4.97
CA GLN A 98 17.57 5.45 6.33
C GLN A 98 18.66 4.36 6.36
N LYS A 99 19.66 4.52 7.24
CA LYS A 99 20.64 3.48 7.59
C LYS A 99 20.86 3.45 9.09
N PHE A 100 20.03 2.67 9.77
CA PHE A 100 20.22 2.43 11.19
C PHE A 100 19.78 1.04 11.60
N CYS A 101 20.29 0.61 12.75
CA CYS A 101 19.89 -0.60 13.42
C CYS A 101 19.75 -0.34 14.92
N VAL A 102 18.72 -0.91 15.54
CA VAL A 102 18.52 -0.89 16.99
C VAL A 102 18.46 -2.33 17.48
N ILE A 103 19.26 -2.65 18.49
CA ILE A 103 19.40 -4.00 19.04
C ILE A 103 18.98 -3.98 20.51
N ASP A 104 18.09 -4.91 20.87
CA ASP A 104 17.54 -5.15 22.20
C ASP A 104 17.02 -3.90 22.94
N LYS A 105 16.64 -2.86 22.17
CA LYS A 105 16.24 -1.55 22.69
C LYS A 105 17.29 -0.89 23.60
N ARG A 106 18.56 -1.29 23.49
CA ARG A 106 19.67 -0.79 24.32
C ARG A 106 20.76 -0.09 23.53
N ILE A 107 20.96 -0.46 22.26
CA ILE A 107 22.03 0.08 21.44
C ILE A 107 21.52 0.40 20.04
N ALA A 108 21.91 1.57 19.54
CA ALA A 108 21.61 2.01 18.19
C ALA A 108 22.89 2.28 17.41
N LEU A 109 22.91 1.83 16.15
CA LEU A 109 23.92 2.14 15.16
C LEU A 109 23.23 2.95 14.07
N HIS A 110 23.64 4.20 13.82
CA HIS A 110 23.00 5.08 12.84
C HIS A 110 24.05 5.94 12.11
N GLY A 111 23.93 6.07 10.79
CA GLY A 111 24.78 6.96 10.01
C GLY A 111 24.59 6.82 8.51
N SER A 112 25.69 6.92 7.75
CA SER A 112 25.66 6.82 6.29
C SER A 112 25.79 5.38 5.76
N TYR A 113 26.30 4.46 6.59
CA TYR A 113 26.69 3.10 6.20
C TYR A 113 25.50 2.22 5.80
N ASN A 114 25.35 1.95 4.50
CA ASN A 114 24.39 0.95 4.00
C ASN A 114 24.91 -0.47 4.24
N TRP A 115 24.03 -1.45 4.35
CA TRP A 115 24.43 -2.85 4.58
C TRP A 115 24.79 -3.53 3.25
N SER A 116 25.67 -2.91 2.49
CA SER A 116 26.01 -3.27 1.11
C SER A 116 27.49 -3.57 0.97
N VAL A 117 27.84 -4.42 0.00
CA VAL A 117 29.24 -4.74 -0.32
C VAL A 117 30.04 -3.48 -0.68
N ASN A 118 29.39 -2.49 -1.31
CA ASN A 118 30.02 -1.25 -1.72
C ASN A 118 30.32 -0.31 -0.53
N ALA A 119 29.42 -0.22 0.44
CA ALA A 119 29.65 0.51 1.70
C ALA A 119 30.82 -0.09 2.49
N ARG A 120 30.92 -1.43 2.52
CA ARG A 120 32.02 -2.14 3.19
C ARG A 120 33.37 -1.92 2.55
N LYS A 121 33.45 -1.95 1.21
CA LYS A 121 34.73 -2.01 0.49
C LYS A 121 35.21 -0.68 -0.09
N ASN A 122 34.30 0.20 -0.51
CA ASN A 122 34.64 1.28 -1.44
C ASN A 122 34.22 2.67 -0.96
N ASN A 123 33.09 2.83 -0.27
CA ASN A 123 32.59 4.15 0.13
C ASN A 123 33.34 4.72 1.34
N HIS A 124 33.27 6.05 1.53
CA HIS A 124 33.60 6.65 2.81
C HIS A 124 32.34 6.76 3.64
N GLU A 125 32.26 5.99 4.71
CA GLU A 125 31.08 5.90 5.56
C GLU A 125 31.40 6.33 6.98
N SER A 126 30.39 6.76 7.72
CA SER A 126 30.50 6.99 9.16
C SER A 126 29.23 6.57 9.86
N ILE A 127 29.39 6.03 11.07
CA ILE A 127 28.26 5.73 11.95
C ILE A 127 28.51 6.25 13.35
N ILE A 128 27.41 6.46 14.05
CA ILE A 128 27.37 6.68 15.48
C ILE A 128 26.83 5.39 16.11
N VAL A 129 27.52 4.89 17.13
CA VAL A 129 27.05 3.82 18.02
C VAL A 129 26.75 4.44 19.38
N THR A 130 25.54 4.25 19.88
CA THR A 130 25.04 4.94 21.08
C THR A 130 24.12 4.05 21.89
N ASN A 131 24.20 4.18 23.21
CA ASN A 131 23.21 3.66 24.15
C ASN A 131 22.37 4.78 24.80
N HIS A 132 22.41 5.99 24.26
CA HIS A 132 21.65 7.13 24.76
C HIS A 132 20.15 6.86 24.63
N ASP A 133 19.45 6.79 25.77
CA ASP A 133 18.08 6.30 25.87
C ASP A 133 17.10 7.03 24.93
N GLU A 134 17.17 8.36 24.87
CA GLU A 134 16.30 9.14 23.96
C GLU A 134 16.58 8.83 22.50
N THR A 135 17.86 8.68 22.11
CA THR A 135 18.22 8.43 20.70
C THR A 135 17.75 7.05 20.28
N VAL A 136 17.92 6.05 21.15
CA VAL A 136 17.41 4.70 20.94
C VAL A 136 15.88 4.72 20.85
N ALA A 137 15.20 5.39 21.78
CA ALA A 137 13.74 5.50 21.78
C ALA A 137 13.20 6.20 20.52
N HIS A 138 13.83 7.29 20.08
CA HIS A 138 13.46 8.01 18.86
C HIS A 138 13.69 7.19 17.59
N LEU A 139 14.78 6.41 17.51
CA LEU A 139 15.02 5.53 16.37
C LEU A 139 14.01 4.37 16.31
N ILE A 140 13.61 3.82 17.47
CA ILE A 140 12.52 2.84 17.54
C ILE A 140 11.20 3.48 17.09
N ALA A 141 10.88 4.68 17.56
CA ALA A 141 9.67 5.40 17.16
C ALA A 141 9.66 5.69 15.65
N ASN A 142 10.78 6.14 15.09
CA ASN A 142 10.96 6.38 13.66
C ASN A 142 10.79 5.08 12.84
N PHE A 143 11.38 3.97 13.29
CA PHE A 143 11.19 2.66 12.67
C PHE A 143 9.70 2.29 12.58
N ASN A 144 8.98 2.43 13.70
CA ASN A 144 7.55 2.12 13.76
C ASN A 144 6.72 3.05 12.87
N ASP A 145 7.04 4.35 12.82
CA ASP A 145 6.38 5.32 11.93
C ASP A 145 6.57 4.96 10.45
N ILE A 146 7.80 4.61 10.03
CA ILE A 146 8.07 4.16 8.66
C ILE A 146 7.26 2.91 8.34
N ASN A 147 7.24 1.93 9.25
CA ASN A 147 6.51 0.68 9.04
C ASN A 147 4.99 0.91 8.96
N ASN A 148 4.44 1.77 9.82
CA ASN A 148 3.02 2.12 9.81
C ASN A 148 2.61 2.85 8.52
N LYS A 149 3.42 3.81 8.06
CA LYS A 149 3.21 4.49 6.77
C LYS A 149 3.24 3.50 5.60
N ALA A 150 4.13 2.51 5.64
CA ALA A 150 4.20 1.46 4.63
C ALA A 150 2.95 0.56 4.63
N ALA A 151 2.47 0.17 5.81
CA ALA A 151 1.25 -0.64 5.95
C ALA A 151 0.01 0.10 5.42
N LEU A 152 -0.12 1.40 5.73
CA LEU A 152 -1.19 2.25 5.20
C LEU A 152 -1.18 2.33 3.66
N GLN A 153 0.00 2.36 3.04
CA GLN A 153 0.13 2.37 1.57
C GLN A 153 -0.23 1.03 0.93
N ARG A 154 -0.11 -0.09 1.66
CA ARG A 154 -0.47 -1.43 1.17
C ARG A 154 -1.95 -1.79 1.37
N GLY A 155 -2.72 -0.93 2.04
CA GLY A 155 -4.12 -1.23 2.37
C GLY A 155 -4.27 -2.36 3.41
N GLU A 156 -3.19 -2.67 4.13
CA GLU A 156 -3.18 -3.66 5.20
C GLU A 156 -3.78 -3.06 6.47
N THR A 157 -4.68 -3.78 7.13
CA THR A 157 -5.16 -3.41 8.47
C THR A 157 -3.99 -3.41 9.44
N VAL A 158 -3.66 -2.24 9.98
CA VAL A 158 -2.64 -2.10 11.01
C VAL A 158 -3.14 -2.80 12.28
N ASP A 159 -2.69 -4.03 12.51
CA ASP A 159 -2.71 -4.62 13.85
C ASP A 159 -1.73 -3.81 14.70
N ILE A 160 -2.26 -2.84 15.45
CA ILE A 160 -1.55 -2.22 16.55
C ILE A 160 -1.30 -3.34 17.56
N PRO A 161 -0.05 -3.75 17.84
CA PRO A 161 0.18 -4.71 18.90
C PRO A 161 -0.18 -4.03 20.22
N SER A 162 -1.38 -4.29 20.71
CA SER A 162 -1.74 -4.12 22.12
C SER A 162 -1.03 -5.22 22.91
N VAL A 163 0.30 -5.11 23.04
CA VAL A 163 1.00 -5.85 24.08
C VAL A 163 0.80 -5.03 25.36
N PRO A 164 0.10 -5.56 26.38
CA PRO A 164 0.16 -4.97 27.70
C PRO A 164 1.62 -5.08 28.13
N LEU A 165 2.31 -3.94 28.22
CA LEU A 165 3.59 -3.82 28.88
C LEU A 165 3.37 -4.16 30.36
N LYS A 166 3.35 -5.46 30.68
CA LYS A 166 3.84 -5.96 31.95
C LYS A 166 5.35 -5.84 31.87
N VAL A 167 5.84 -4.62 32.11
CA VAL A 167 7.22 -4.42 32.50
C VAL A 167 7.31 -5.02 33.88
N GLU A 168 7.80 -6.25 33.97
CA GLU A 168 8.40 -6.70 35.22
C GLU A 168 9.55 -5.74 35.51
N THR A 169 9.35 -5.00 36.59
CA THR A 169 10.23 -4.01 37.16
C THR A 169 11.56 -4.67 37.47
N LYS A 170 12.52 -4.50 36.57
CA LYS A 170 13.92 -4.34 36.95
C LYS A 170 14.34 -2.93 36.54
N ILE A 171 13.67 -1.96 37.13
CA ILE A 171 14.20 -0.60 37.22
C ILE A 171 15.26 -0.71 38.32
N GLU A 172 16.53 -0.62 37.93
CA GLU A 172 17.55 -0.13 38.85
C GLU A 172 17.17 1.31 39.19
N THR A 173 16.38 1.45 40.26
CA THR A 173 15.92 2.73 40.79
C THR A 173 17.08 3.37 41.51
N HIS A 174 17.82 4.25 40.83
CA HIS A 174 18.40 5.38 41.53
C HIS A 174 17.40 6.52 41.45
N THR A 175 16.56 6.62 42.48
CA THR A 175 15.58 7.71 42.57
C THR A 175 16.30 9.06 42.62
N ALA A 176 15.67 10.15 42.14
CA ALA A 176 16.22 11.51 42.28
C ALA A 176 16.59 11.84 43.74
N LYS A 177 15.85 11.22 44.68
CA LYS A 177 16.16 11.18 46.11
C LYS A 177 17.52 10.52 46.41
N GLU A 178 17.80 9.32 45.92
CA GLU A 178 19.07 8.62 46.15
C GLU A 178 20.27 9.36 45.58
N HIS A 179 20.11 9.95 44.39
CA HIS A 179 21.16 10.78 43.79
C HIS A 179 21.47 12.02 44.63
N ALA A 180 20.43 12.75 45.07
CA ALA A 180 20.60 13.91 45.93
C ALA A 180 21.23 13.56 47.30
N ILE A 181 20.84 12.42 47.86
CA ILE A 181 21.43 11.89 49.09
C ILE A 181 22.91 11.55 48.90
N SER A 182 23.26 10.81 47.83
CA SER A 182 24.64 10.42 47.56
C SER A 182 25.57 11.62 47.34
N GLU A 183 25.12 12.60 46.54
CA GLU A 183 25.88 13.82 46.31
C GLU A 183 26.06 14.63 47.59
N PHE A 184 25.03 14.74 48.42
CA PHE A 184 25.15 15.40 49.72
C PHE A 184 26.18 14.71 50.63
N THR A 185 26.13 13.38 50.75
CA THR A 185 27.08 12.60 51.54
C THR A 185 28.52 12.78 51.05
N LYS A 186 28.78 12.66 49.74
CA LYS A 186 30.12 12.86 49.16
C LYS A 186 30.67 14.25 49.44
N VAL A 187 29.82 15.28 49.33
CA VAL A 187 30.24 16.66 49.59
C VAL A 187 30.62 16.82 51.05
N LEU A 188 29.83 16.26 51.98
CA LEU A 188 30.17 16.27 53.41
C LEU A 188 31.49 15.55 53.71
N ASP A 189 31.71 14.38 53.12
CA ASP A 189 32.96 13.62 53.28
C ASP A 189 34.17 14.41 52.79
N SER A 190 34.05 15.07 51.64
CA SER A 190 35.12 15.92 51.09
C SER A 190 35.40 17.16 51.96
N MET A 191 34.37 17.75 52.57
CA MET A 191 34.51 18.88 53.49
C MET A 191 35.26 18.48 54.77
N ILE A 192 34.95 17.30 55.31
CA ILE A 192 35.65 16.74 56.47
C ILE A 192 37.13 16.48 56.13
N ALA A 193 37.40 15.82 55.00
CA ALA A 193 38.77 15.53 54.57
C ALA A 193 39.63 16.80 54.36
N SER A 194 39.05 17.84 53.76
CA SER A 194 39.71 19.13 53.52
C SER A 194 40.11 19.85 54.82
N GLU A 195 39.26 19.82 55.85
CA GLU A 195 39.51 20.54 57.11
C GLU A 195 40.53 19.79 58.01
N ILE A 196 40.58 18.46 57.93
CA ILE A 196 41.56 17.61 58.64
C ILE A 196 42.95 17.68 57.97
N GLY A 197 43.01 17.85 56.65
CA GLY A 197 44.25 17.96 55.87
C GLY A 197 45.01 19.28 56.02
N ASN A 198 44.46 20.30 56.68
CA ASN A 198 45.13 21.58 56.90
C ASN A 198 46.19 21.48 58.03
N PHE A 199 47.46 21.29 57.66
CA PHE A 199 48.65 21.36 58.53
C PHE A 199 49.81 22.12 57.86
N ASP A 200 50.75 22.64 58.66
CA ASP A 200 51.91 23.37 58.13
C ASP A 200 52.94 22.41 57.51
N ARG A 201 52.83 22.21 56.20
CA ARG A 201 53.71 21.35 55.40
C ARG A 201 55.18 21.80 55.47
N SER A 202 55.42 23.12 55.54
CA SER A 202 56.78 23.68 55.56
C SER A 202 57.49 23.36 56.88
N MET A 203 56.74 23.48 57.99
CA MET A 203 57.23 23.12 59.31
C MET A 203 57.51 21.62 59.43
N LEU A 204 56.61 20.76 58.91
CA LEU A 204 56.79 19.31 58.96
C LEU A 204 57.99 18.82 58.13
N ARG A 205 58.17 19.37 56.92
CA ARG A 205 59.34 19.09 56.08
C ARG A 205 60.63 19.55 56.77
N GLY A 206 60.62 20.75 57.37
CA GLY A 206 61.75 21.26 58.16
C GLY A 206 62.10 20.37 59.37
N GLN A 207 61.11 19.80 60.05
CA GLN A 207 61.34 18.82 61.12
C GLN A 207 62.01 17.54 60.61
N GLY A 208 61.59 17.04 59.43
CA GLY A 208 62.24 15.90 58.78
C GLY A 208 63.71 16.14 58.50
N TYR A 209 64.03 17.33 57.96
CA TYR A 209 65.40 17.76 57.68
C TYR A 209 66.27 17.81 58.94
N GLU A 210 65.82 18.52 59.98
CA GLU A 210 66.59 18.66 61.23
C GLU A 210 66.77 17.31 61.95
N ARG A 211 65.79 16.41 61.89
CA ARG A 211 65.89 15.07 62.48
C ARG A 211 66.88 14.18 61.74
N SER A 212 66.93 14.29 60.41
CA SER A 212 67.91 13.60 59.58
C SER A 212 69.32 14.12 59.87
N LYS A 213 69.47 15.45 59.96
CA LYS A 213 70.72 16.13 60.31
C LYS A 213 71.27 15.74 61.68
N PHE A 214 70.41 15.68 62.71
CA PHE A 214 70.84 15.34 64.06
C PHE A 214 71.36 13.90 64.21
N ASN A 215 70.88 12.98 63.36
CA ASN A 215 71.23 11.56 63.41
C ASN A 215 72.07 11.10 62.20
N ASN A 216 72.62 12.04 61.42
CA ASN A 216 73.38 11.77 60.19
C ASN A 216 72.63 10.85 59.19
N GLY A 217 71.30 10.91 59.18
CA GLY A 217 70.46 10.07 58.33
C GLY A 217 70.51 8.58 58.69
N ASP A 218 70.60 8.24 59.97
CA ASP A 218 70.42 6.88 60.46
C ASP A 218 68.93 6.48 60.45
N HIS A 219 68.58 5.52 59.59
CA HIS A 219 67.22 5.05 59.42
C HIS A 219 66.67 4.34 60.66
N GLN A 220 67.49 3.81 61.56
CA GLN A 220 67.02 3.09 62.76
C GLN A 220 66.30 4.02 63.75
N VAL A 221 66.64 5.31 63.75
CA VAL A 221 66.04 6.34 64.62
C VAL A 221 64.74 6.90 64.03
N LEU A 222 64.46 6.61 62.75
CA LEU A 222 63.29 7.11 62.03
C LEU A 222 61.98 6.64 62.67
N THR A 223 61.93 5.41 63.17
CA THR A 223 60.73 4.82 63.82
C THR A 223 60.21 5.68 64.98
N LYS A 224 61.09 6.16 65.86
CA LYS A 224 60.74 7.06 66.98
C LYS A 224 60.29 8.44 66.50
N SER A 225 60.86 8.91 65.40
CA SER A 225 60.48 10.18 64.79
C SER A 225 59.08 10.08 64.16
N LEU A 226 58.77 8.96 63.50
CA LEU A 226 57.45 8.66 62.96
C LEU A 226 56.40 8.46 64.06
N ASP A 227 56.75 7.85 65.20
CA ASP A 227 55.86 7.82 66.38
C ASP A 227 55.53 9.23 66.90
N THR A 228 56.50 10.16 66.82
CA THR A 228 56.27 11.57 67.19
C THR A 228 55.35 12.26 66.18
N VAL A 229 55.59 12.07 64.88
CA VAL A 229 54.71 12.58 63.80
C VAL A 229 53.29 12.05 63.96
N TYR A 230 53.14 10.77 64.31
CA TYR A 230 51.86 10.14 64.61
C TYR A 230 51.21 10.75 65.86
N SER A 231 51.95 10.95 66.96
CA SER A 231 51.38 11.58 68.16
C SER A 231 50.94 13.03 67.93
N VAL A 232 51.68 13.79 67.13
CA VAL A 232 51.32 15.17 66.74
C VAL A 232 50.10 15.16 65.83
N PHE A 233 50.00 14.19 64.91
CA PHE A 233 48.80 13.97 64.11
C PHE A 233 47.57 13.72 64.98
N ILE A 234 47.68 12.86 66.00
CA ILE A 234 46.59 12.61 66.97
C ILE A 234 46.28 13.84 67.84
N ASN A 235 47.28 14.62 68.26
CA ASN A 235 47.04 15.83 69.06
C ASN A 235 46.47 17.01 68.25
N ASP A 236 46.85 17.15 66.97
CA ASP A 236 46.23 18.11 66.04
C ASP A 236 44.73 17.83 65.83
N ILE A 237 44.30 16.60 66.11
CA ILE A 237 42.89 16.16 66.08
C ILE A 237 42.16 16.56 67.38
N ASP A 238 42.82 16.59 68.53
CA ASP A 238 42.16 16.77 69.84
C ASP A 238 42.02 18.26 70.29
N VAL A 239 42.69 19.24 69.66
CA VAL A 239 42.62 20.69 70.03
C VAL A 239 41.54 21.48 69.23
N VAL A 240 40.50 20.80 68.76
CA VAL A 240 39.71 21.23 67.58
C VAL A 240 38.35 21.90 67.89
N GLU A 241 38.17 22.64 68.99
CA GLU A 241 36.89 23.35 69.23
C GLU A 241 36.57 24.39 68.12
N ASP A 242 37.57 25.14 67.67
CA ASP A 242 37.38 26.14 66.61
C ASP A 242 37.10 25.53 65.22
N LYS A 243 37.73 24.39 64.86
CA LYS A 243 37.42 23.73 63.58
C LYS A 243 36.11 22.94 63.65
N LYS A 244 35.73 22.38 64.80
CA LYS A 244 34.39 21.80 65.02
C LYS A 244 33.30 22.82 64.74
N LYS A 245 33.45 24.04 65.28
CA LYS A 245 32.50 25.13 65.05
C LYS A 245 32.42 25.53 63.57
N ARG A 246 33.56 25.67 62.88
CA ARG A 246 33.60 25.95 61.43
C ARG A 246 32.96 24.85 60.58
N LEU A 247 33.23 23.59 60.92
CA LEU A 247 32.70 22.44 60.20
C LEU A 247 31.18 22.35 60.36
N LYS A 248 30.65 22.56 61.58
CA LYS A 248 29.18 22.63 61.80
C LYS A 248 28.53 23.73 60.95
N THR A 249 29.09 24.94 60.94
CA THR A 249 28.56 26.04 60.11
C THR A 249 28.57 25.70 58.61
N LYS A 250 29.65 25.08 58.11
CA LYS A 250 29.71 24.61 56.72
C LYS A 250 28.67 23.52 56.42
N ILE A 251 28.42 22.61 57.37
CA ILE A 251 27.39 21.57 57.24
C ILE A 251 25.99 22.22 57.20
N ASP A 252 25.69 23.19 58.08
CA ASP A 252 24.42 23.93 58.08
C ASP A 252 24.18 24.67 56.75
N GLU A 253 25.20 25.35 56.23
CA GLU A 253 25.12 26.04 54.93
C GLU A 253 24.90 25.06 53.78
N GLN A 254 25.62 23.93 53.79
CA GLN A 254 25.51 22.91 52.75
C GLN A 254 24.16 22.17 52.81
N GLU A 255 23.59 21.96 54.00
CA GLU A 255 22.25 21.40 54.21
C GLU A 255 21.20 22.28 53.54
N VAL A 256 21.17 23.58 53.86
CA VAL A 256 20.21 24.54 53.27
C VAL A 256 20.37 24.61 51.75
N LYS A 257 21.60 24.65 51.25
CA LYS A 257 21.88 24.67 49.81
C LYS A 257 21.39 23.41 49.11
N SER A 258 21.61 22.24 49.70
CA SER A 258 21.22 20.95 49.13
C SER A 258 19.70 20.75 49.16
N LEU A 259 19.03 21.21 50.22
CA LEU A 259 17.56 21.21 50.31
C LEU A 259 16.91 22.08 49.22
N ASN A 260 17.43 23.30 49.03
CA ASN A 260 16.93 24.21 48.00
C ASN A 260 17.17 23.65 46.59
N ALA A 261 18.37 23.13 46.32
CA ALA A 261 18.69 22.52 45.02
C ALA A 261 17.81 21.29 44.72
N PHE A 262 17.52 20.47 45.74
CA PHE A 262 16.65 19.31 45.61
C PHE A 262 15.19 19.71 45.31
N GLU A 263 14.68 20.72 46.01
CA GLU A 263 13.34 21.26 45.77
C GLU A 263 13.20 21.90 44.38
N GLU A 264 14.20 22.68 43.95
CA GLU A 264 14.23 23.30 42.63
C GLU A 264 14.27 22.24 41.51
N ASN A 265 15.09 21.19 41.65
CA ASN A 265 15.16 20.10 40.69
C ASN A 265 13.81 19.37 40.54
N LEU A 266 13.16 19.03 41.66
CA LEU A 266 11.85 18.38 41.64
C LEU A 266 10.76 19.27 41.04
N ASN A 267 10.78 20.56 41.35
CA ASN A 267 9.84 21.52 40.75
C ASN A 267 10.04 21.66 39.24
N LEU A 268 11.29 21.69 38.77
CA LEU A 268 11.61 21.73 37.35
C LEU A 268 11.13 20.48 36.62
N GLN A 269 11.35 19.29 37.20
CA GLN A 269 10.81 18.03 36.67
C GLN A 269 9.28 18.06 36.57
N LEU A 270 8.61 18.63 37.59
CA LEU A 270 7.16 18.73 37.60
C LEU A 270 6.64 19.70 36.54
N GLN A 271 7.25 20.88 36.40
CA GLN A 271 6.91 21.84 35.35
C GLN A 271 7.10 21.26 33.95
N THR A 272 8.18 20.50 33.76
CA THR A 272 8.46 19.83 32.48
C THR A 272 7.36 18.81 32.15
N ALA A 273 7.00 17.96 33.11
CA ALA A 273 5.91 16.99 32.93
C ALA A 273 4.53 17.65 32.73
N GLU A 274 4.27 18.80 33.36
CA GLU A 274 3.05 19.59 33.14
C GLU A 274 2.99 20.16 31.72
N ALA A 275 4.09 20.72 31.23
CA ALA A 275 4.20 21.23 29.86
C ALA A 275 4.06 20.12 28.81
N GLU A 276 4.66 18.95 29.06
CA GLU A 276 4.50 17.76 28.21
C GLU A 276 3.04 17.29 28.18
N ALA A 277 2.38 17.20 29.34
CA ALA A 277 0.98 16.81 29.42
C ALA A 277 0.05 17.80 28.70
N GLU A 278 0.34 19.10 28.77
CA GLU A 278 -0.40 20.12 28.02
C GLU A 278 -0.22 19.94 26.50
N ASN A 279 1.01 19.70 26.06
CA ASN A 279 1.32 19.46 24.65
C ASN A 279 0.65 18.17 24.14
N GLU A 280 0.73 17.08 24.90
CA GLU A 280 0.02 15.83 24.60
C GLU A 280 -1.48 16.04 24.50
N THR A 281 -2.07 16.83 25.42
CA THR A 281 -3.49 17.18 25.42
C THR A 281 -3.87 17.95 24.15
N LEU A 282 -3.06 18.95 23.77
CA LEU A 282 -3.29 19.75 22.56
C LEU A 282 -3.18 18.88 21.30
N ASN A 283 -2.14 18.06 21.20
CA ASN A 283 -1.92 17.17 20.07
C ASN A 283 -3.08 16.15 19.93
N ALA A 284 -3.47 15.51 21.03
CA ALA A 284 -4.61 14.59 21.04
C ALA A 284 -5.92 15.28 20.63
N ARG A 285 -6.19 16.51 21.10
CA ARG A 285 -7.37 17.28 20.66
C ARG A 285 -7.36 17.57 19.16
N ASN A 286 -6.21 17.99 18.62
CA ASN A 286 -6.06 18.25 17.19
C ASN A 286 -6.27 16.98 16.36
N GLN A 287 -5.74 15.84 16.82
CA GLN A 287 -5.98 14.54 16.17
C GLN A 287 -7.47 14.17 16.18
N LEU A 288 -8.18 14.36 17.29
CA LEU A 288 -9.62 14.10 17.38
C LEU A 288 -10.43 15.00 16.41
N ILE A 289 -10.06 16.28 16.28
CA ILE A 289 -10.69 17.20 15.33
C ILE A 289 -10.50 16.70 13.90
N ASN A 290 -9.27 16.32 13.53
CA ASN A 290 -8.96 15.83 12.18
C ASN A 290 -9.70 14.52 11.87
N LEU A 291 -9.68 13.55 12.79
CA LEU A 291 -10.40 12.29 12.63
C LEU A 291 -11.91 12.49 12.46
N LYS A 292 -12.48 13.43 13.21
CA LYS A 292 -13.90 13.79 13.10
C LYS A 292 -14.20 14.44 11.75
N ALA A 293 -13.35 15.35 11.29
CA ALA A 293 -13.50 15.99 9.98
C ALA A 293 -13.42 14.98 8.83
N ASP A 294 -12.47 14.04 8.88
CA ASP A 294 -12.33 12.98 7.88
C ASP A 294 -13.55 12.06 7.86
N THR A 295 -14.07 11.70 9.04
CA THR A 295 -15.28 10.88 9.16
C THR A 295 -16.50 11.58 8.55
N GLU A 296 -16.65 12.89 8.80
CA GLU A 296 -17.76 13.68 8.25
C GLU A 296 -17.65 13.85 6.74
N LYS A 297 -16.44 14.09 6.22
CA LYS A 297 -16.17 14.14 4.78
C LYS A 297 -16.56 12.83 4.09
N ASN A 298 -16.15 11.69 4.65
CA ASN A 298 -16.50 10.38 4.12
C ASN A 298 -18.02 10.14 4.16
N LYS A 299 -18.72 10.59 5.21
CA LYS A 299 -20.20 10.51 5.28
C LYS A 299 -20.87 11.31 4.16
N GLN A 300 -20.40 12.52 3.89
CA GLN A 300 -20.90 13.34 2.78
C GLN A 300 -20.64 12.67 1.43
N GLU A 301 -19.46 12.09 1.24
CA GLU A 301 -19.13 11.35 0.02
C GLU A 301 -20.06 10.15 -0.19
N ILE A 302 -20.27 9.34 0.84
CA ILE A 302 -21.23 8.22 0.82
C ILE A 302 -22.64 8.70 0.44
N GLN A 303 -23.11 9.79 1.04
CA GLN A 303 -24.43 10.35 0.73
C GLN A 303 -24.52 10.75 -0.75
N SER A 304 -23.48 11.42 -1.27
CA SER A 304 -23.43 11.81 -2.68
C SER A 304 -23.44 10.60 -3.63
N LEU A 305 -22.75 9.51 -3.27
CA LEU A 305 -22.72 8.28 -4.07
C LEU A 305 -24.08 7.57 -4.06
N LYS A 306 -24.76 7.55 -2.90
CA LYS A 306 -26.11 6.99 -2.76
C LYS A 306 -27.13 7.77 -3.59
N GLU A 307 -27.15 9.10 -3.48
CA GLU A 307 -28.13 9.94 -4.17
C GLU A 307 -27.86 10.08 -5.67
N ASN A 308 -26.62 10.41 -6.06
CA ASN A 308 -26.30 10.78 -7.44
C ASN A 308 -26.03 9.57 -8.34
N LYS A 309 -25.30 8.56 -7.85
CA LYS A 309 -24.93 7.40 -8.68
C LYS A 309 -25.93 6.25 -8.52
N ILE A 310 -26.14 5.74 -7.31
CA ILE A 310 -27.03 4.59 -7.08
C ILE A 310 -28.46 4.97 -7.46
N GLY A 311 -28.97 6.10 -6.99
CA GLY A 311 -30.31 6.58 -7.33
C GLY A 311 -30.52 6.78 -8.83
N PHE A 312 -29.48 7.18 -9.57
CA PHE A 312 -29.54 7.29 -11.04
C PHE A 312 -29.65 5.92 -11.72
N HIS A 313 -28.77 4.97 -11.37
CA HIS A 313 -28.79 3.63 -11.95
C HIS A 313 -30.07 2.86 -11.57
N GLU A 314 -30.59 3.03 -10.36
CA GLU A 314 -31.85 2.41 -9.92
C GLU A 314 -33.07 2.96 -10.68
N LYS A 315 -33.08 4.26 -11.01
CA LYS A 315 -34.12 4.85 -11.89
C LYS A 315 -34.09 4.25 -13.29
N ILE A 316 -32.91 4.13 -13.91
CA ILE A 316 -32.76 3.52 -15.24
C ILE A 316 -33.19 2.05 -15.21
N THR A 317 -32.75 1.31 -14.19
CA THR A 317 -33.12 -0.09 -13.97
C THR A 317 -34.65 -0.26 -13.88
N ALA A 318 -35.33 0.63 -13.16
CA ALA A 318 -36.79 0.63 -13.06
C ALA A 318 -37.48 0.94 -14.41
N GLU A 319 -36.94 1.88 -15.18
CA GLU A 319 -37.44 2.21 -16.52
C GLU A 319 -37.31 1.03 -17.49
N ILE A 320 -36.14 0.38 -17.52
CA ILE A 320 -35.89 -0.81 -18.35
C ILE A 320 -36.82 -1.95 -17.96
N LYS A 321 -36.97 -2.24 -16.65
CA LYS A 321 -37.92 -3.26 -16.15
C LYS A 321 -39.35 -2.98 -16.60
N ASN A 322 -39.80 -1.72 -16.56
CA ASN A 322 -41.13 -1.37 -17.04
C ASN A 322 -41.27 -1.55 -18.55
N LYS A 323 -40.26 -1.16 -19.34
CA LYS A 323 -40.27 -1.38 -20.80
C LYS A 323 -40.28 -2.87 -21.17
N ILE A 324 -39.53 -3.72 -20.45
CA ILE A 324 -39.56 -5.18 -20.62
C ILE A 324 -40.95 -5.72 -20.33
N ARG A 325 -41.57 -5.28 -19.23
CA ARG A 325 -42.93 -5.69 -18.85
C ARG A 325 -43.94 -5.34 -19.95
N ILE A 326 -43.88 -4.13 -20.50
CA ILE A 326 -44.74 -3.68 -21.60
C ILE A 326 -44.53 -4.56 -22.84
N ALA A 327 -43.27 -4.80 -23.21
CA ALA A 327 -42.91 -5.64 -24.36
C ALA A 327 -43.38 -7.11 -24.22
N GLN A 328 -43.44 -7.63 -22.99
CA GLN A 328 -43.97 -8.98 -22.71
C GLN A 328 -45.50 -9.06 -22.80
N THR A 329 -46.22 -7.97 -22.48
CA THR A 329 -47.69 -7.94 -22.51
C THR A 329 -48.28 -7.56 -23.87
N ASP A 330 -47.59 -6.76 -24.68
CA ASP A 330 -48.14 -6.22 -25.92
C ASP A 330 -47.68 -7.00 -27.16
N PHE A 331 -48.42 -8.05 -27.56
CA PHE A 331 -48.42 -8.51 -28.96
C PHE A 331 -49.19 -7.49 -29.81
N VAL A 332 -48.52 -6.42 -30.26
CA VAL A 332 -49.12 -5.49 -31.22
C VAL A 332 -48.92 -6.05 -32.62
N SER A 333 -49.96 -6.67 -33.20
CA SER A 333 -49.96 -6.97 -34.64
C SER A 333 -49.80 -5.64 -35.40
N PRO A 334 -48.79 -5.49 -36.28
CA PRO A 334 -48.60 -4.24 -37.00
C PRO A 334 -49.85 -3.93 -37.85
N LYS A 335 -50.25 -2.65 -37.87
CA LYS A 335 -51.42 -2.20 -38.65
C LYS A 335 -51.24 -2.57 -40.12
N PHE A 336 -52.26 -3.19 -40.72
CA PHE A 336 -52.19 -3.59 -42.13
C PHE A 336 -52.06 -2.35 -43.02
N LYS A 337 -51.01 -2.32 -43.84
CA LYS A 337 -50.70 -1.21 -44.75
C LYS A 337 -51.63 -1.24 -45.96
N TRP A 338 -52.92 -0.94 -45.76
CA TRP A 338 -53.95 -0.92 -46.80
C TRP A 338 -53.56 -0.06 -48.01
N TYR A 339 -52.88 1.07 -47.76
CA TYR A 339 -52.40 1.97 -48.80
C TYR A 339 -51.34 1.34 -49.72
N GLU A 340 -50.51 0.40 -49.23
CA GLU A 340 -49.57 -0.37 -50.07
C GLU A 340 -50.25 -1.58 -50.69
N PHE A 341 -51.13 -2.25 -49.94
CA PHE A 341 -51.76 -3.48 -50.37
C PHE A 341 -52.70 -3.29 -51.56
N ILE A 342 -53.60 -2.31 -51.50
CA ILE A 342 -54.64 -2.12 -52.53
C ILE A 342 -54.04 -1.87 -53.93
N PRO A 343 -53.09 -0.94 -54.12
CA PRO A 343 -52.50 -0.70 -55.44
C PRO A 343 -51.71 -1.90 -55.96
N VAL A 344 -50.97 -2.61 -55.07
CA VAL A 344 -50.17 -3.77 -55.47
C VAL A 344 -51.08 -4.95 -55.83
N LEU A 345 -52.17 -5.17 -55.08
CA LEU A 345 -53.18 -6.18 -55.42
C LEU A 345 -53.81 -5.88 -56.78
N PHE A 346 -54.22 -4.63 -57.01
CA PHE A 346 -54.77 -4.20 -58.29
C PHE A 346 -53.77 -4.41 -59.44
N ALA A 347 -52.50 -4.02 -59.26
CA ALA A 347 -51.45 -4.24 -60.25
C ALA A 347 -51.26 -5.73 -60.59
N ASN A 348 -51.29 -6.61 -59.59
CA ASN A 348 -51.21 -8.07 -59.82
C ASN A 348 -52.42 -8.59 -60.60
N ILE A 349 -53.64 -8.15 -60.29
CA ILE A 349 -54.86 -8.54 -61.03
C ILE A 349 -54.76 -8.08 -62.49
N CYS A 350 -54.34 -6.84 -62.74
CA CYS A 350 -54.14 -6.32 -64.09
C CYS A 350 -53.07 -7.10 -64.87
N LEU A 351 -51.93 -7.40 -64.25
CA LEU A 351 -50.83 -8.15 -64.88
C LEU A 351 -51.23 -9.59 -65.20
N ILE A 352 -51.94 -10.28 -64.29
CA ILE A 352 -52.45 -11.63 -64.55
C ILE A 352 -53.47 -11.61 -65.69
N THR A 353 -54.39 -10.65 -65.70
CA THR A 353 -55.38 -10.51 -66.78
C THR A 353 -54.72 -10.24 -68.13
N TYR A 354 -53.73 -9.35 -68.15
CA TYR A 354 -52.90 -9.05 -69.31
C TYR A 354 -52.21 -10.33 -69.84
N LEU A 355 -51.56 -11.10 -68.97
CA LEU A 355 -50.85 -12.33 -69.36
C LEU A 355 -51.82 -13.42 -69.86
N ILE A 356 -53.00 -13.55 -69.26
CA ILE A 356 -54.03 -14.48 -69.74
C ILE A 356 -54.43 -14.12 -71.17
N ILE A 357 -54.74 -12.85 -71.45
CA ILE A 357 -55.12 -12.41 -72.81
C ILE A 357 -53.97 -12.61 -73.79
N PHE A 358 -52.75 -12.24 -73.39
CA PHE A 358 -51.55 -12.35 -74.21
C PHE A 358 -51.26 -13.80 -74.61
N TYR A 359 -51.13 -14.71 -73.63
CA TYR A 359 -50.82 -16.11 -73.90
C TYR A 359 -52.00 -16.86 -74.55
N SER A 360 -53.24 -16.46 -74.29
CA SER A 360 -54.41 -16.98 -75.04
C SER A 360 -54.38 -16.55 -76.51
N SER A 361 -53.96 -15.31 -76.79
CA SER A 361 -53.77 -14.80 -78.15
C SER A 361 -52.65 -15.55 -78.88
N ALA A 362 -51.52 -15.76 -78.21
CA ALA A 362 -50.42 -16.56 -78.74
C ALA A 362 -50.84 -18.02 -79.02
N CYS A 363 -51.62 -18.63 -78.13
CA CYS A 363 -52.18 -19.96 -78.32
C CYS A 363 -53.12 -20.04 -79.52
N TYR A 364 -54.02 -19.06 -79.69
CA TYR A 364 -54.92 -18.98 -80.84
C TYR A 364 -54.15 -18.85 -82.16
N ILE A 365 -53.15 -17.96 -82.20
CA ILE A 365 -52.31 -17.74 -83.37
C ILE A 365 -51.59 -19.04 -83.78
N LEU A 366 -51.06 -19.76 -82.79
CA LEU A 366 -50.27 -20.96 -83.01
C LEU A 366 -51.10 -22.14 -83.50
N LEU A 367 -52.29 -22.34 -82.94
CA LEU A 367 -53.08 -23.57 -83.18
C LEU A 367 -54.18 -23.41 -84.23
N PHE A 368 -54.79 -22.23 -84.36
CA PHE A 368 -56.04 -22.09 -85.12
C PHE A 368 -56.03 -20.93 -86.12
N ALA A 369 -55.29 -19.84 -85.88
CA ALA A 369 -55.43 -18.64 -86.71
C ALA A 369 -55.03 -18.84 -88.17
N VAL A 370 -54.01 -19.66 -88.46
CA VAL A 370 -53.57 -19.92 -89.85
C VAL A 370 -54.66 -20.68 -90.62
N GLU A 371 -55.25 -21.71 -90.00
CA GLU A 371 -56.33 -22.50 -90.61
C GLU A 371 -57.62 -21.69 -90.73
N ASP A 372 -57.98 -20.93 -89.69
CA ASP A 372 -59.16 -20.06 -89.67
C ASP A 372 -59.07 -18.97 -90.73
N SER A 373 -57.89 -18.39 -90.94
CA SER A 373 -57.67 -17.37 -91.96
C SER A 373 -57.73 -17.96 -93.39
N LYS A 374 -57.22 -19.18 -93.58
CA LYS A 374 -57.39 -19.94 -94.85
C LYS A 374 -58.86 -20.26 -95.12
N ALA A 375 -59.59 -20.71 -94.11
CA ALA A 375 -61.01 -21.04 -94.23
C ALA A 375 -61.87 -19.79 -94.52
N ALA A 376 -61.58 -18.66 -93.86
CA ALA A 376 -62.24 -17.39 -94.12
C ALA A 376 -62.03 -16.91 -95.58
N LYS A 377 -60.78 -16.99 -96.07
CA LYS A 377 -60.46 -16.68 -97.48
C LYS A 377 -61.16 -17.61 -98.47
N ALA A 378 -61.21 -18.91 -98.18
CA ALA A 378 -61.93 -19.88 -99.01
C ALA A 378 -63.44 -19.62 -99.06
N ALA A 379 -64.00 -19.00 -98.01
CA ALA A 379 -65.39 -18.56 -97.93
C ALA A 379 -65.63 -17.15 -98.52
N GLY A 380 -64.63 -16.52 -99.15
CA GLY A 380 -64.74 -15.18 -99.76
C GLY A 380 -64.73 -14.01 -98.76
N LEU A 381 -64.37 -14.26 -97.51
CA LEU A 381 -64.19 -13.25 -96.46
C LEU A 381 -62.72 -12.80 -96.37
N ASP A 382 -62.50 -11.59 -95.87
CA ASP A 382 -61.16 -11.09 -95.61
C ASP A 382 -60.41 -11.97 -94.61
N ALA A 383 -59.07 -12.01 -94.77
CA ALA A 383 -58.19 -12.75 -93.89
C ALA A 383 -58.35 -12.24 -92.44
N ILE A 384 -58.51 -13.17 -91.49
CA ILE A 384 -58.59 -12.78 -90.07
C ILE A 384 -57.23 -12.20 -89.67
N PRO A 385 -57.17 -10.95 -89.15
CA PRO A 385 -55.92 -10.33 -88.77
C PRO A 385 -55.31 -11.07 -87.57
N MET A 386 -54.04 -11.47 -87.70
CA MET A 386 -53.28 -12.11 -86.62
C MET A 386 -52.69 -11.06 -85.70
N GLU A 387 -53.52 -10.54 -84.80
CA GLU A 387 -53.09 -9.57 -83.80
C GLU A 387 -52.49 -10.26 -82.58
N ILE A 388 -51.29 -9.82 -82.18
CA ILE A 388 -50.58 -10.29 -80.98
C ILE A 388 -51.43 -10.11 -79.72
N PHE A 389 -52.33 -9.11 -79.72
CA PHE A 389 -53.34 -8.88 -78.69
C PHE A 389 -54.74 -8.97 -79.29
N ASN A 390 -55.33 -10.16 -79.27
CA ASN A 390 -56.71 -10.34 -79.70
C ASN A 390 -57.61 -10.60 -78.47
N PRO A 391 -58.44 -9.63 -78.04
CA PRO A 391 -59.30 -9.80 -76.86
C PRO A 391 -60.36 -10.90 -77.05
N LYS A 392 -60.64 -11.30 -78.30
CA LYS A 392 -61.54 -12.41 -78.64
C LYS A 392 -60.80 -13.73 -78.81
N ALA A 393 -59.46 -13.79 -78.72
CA ALA A 393 -58.71 -15.03 -78.89
C ALA A 393 -59.13 -16.12 -77.89
N LEU A 394 -59.42 -15.71 -76.64
CA LEU A 394 -59.93 -16.62 -75.63
C LEU A 394 -61.26 -17.24 -76.06
N SER A 395 -62.27 -16.43 -76.43
CA SER A 395 -63.58 -16.95 -76.85
C SER A 395 -63.51 -17.72 -78.17
N LEU A 396 -62.69 -17.28 -79.13
CA LEU A 396 -62.48 -17.96 -80.41
C LEU A 396 -61.88 -19.35 -80.20
N THR A 397 -60.87 -19.48 -79.35
CA THR A 397 -60.25 -20.78 -79.05
C THR A 397 -61.18 -21.70 -78.28
N LEU A 398 -61.97 -21.16 -77.33
CA LEU A 398 -62.99 -21.93 -76.61
C LEU A 398 -64.07 -22.47 -77.55
N SER A 399 -64.40 -21.75 -78.63
CA SER A 399 -65.38 -22.20 -79.63
C SER A 399 -64.91 -23.40 -80.48
N LYS A 400 -63.61 -23.72 -80.46
CA LYS A 400 -63.00 -24.86 -81.17
C LYS A 400 -63.09 -26.20 -80.40
N GLY A 401 -63.83 -26.24 -79.30
CA GLY A 401 -64.09 -27.45 -78.49
C GLY A 401 -63.17 -27.63 -77.29
N GLY A 402 -63.35 -28.74 -76.55
CA GLY A 402 -62.69 -28.99 -75.27
C GLY A 402 -61.14 -29.00 -75.30
N ALA A 403 -60.54 -29.36 -76.44
CA ALA A 403 -59.08 -29.35 -76.61
C ALA A 403 -58.49 -27.93 -76.56
N GLY A 404 -59.20 -26.93 -77.10
CA GLY A 404 -58.75 -25.53 -77.07
C GLY A 404 -58.62 -24.98 -75.65
N ILE A 405 -59.51 -25.42 -74.74
CA ILE A 405 -59.48 -25.05 -73.32
C ILE A 405 -58.19 -25.55 -72.65
N ILE A 406 -57.85 -26.81 -72.90
CA ILE A 406 -56.67 -27.46 -72.30
C ILE A 406 -55.39 -26.76 -72.79
N PHE A 407 -55.30 -26.46 -74.09
CA PHE A 407 -54.13 -25.79 -74.64
C PHE A 407 -53.95 -24.38 -74.08
N ILE A 408 -55.02 -23.58 -73.96
CA ILE A 408 -54.95 -22.26 -73.31
C ILE A 408 -54.48 -22.38 -71.87
N LEU A 409 -55.05 -23.32 -71.11
CA LEU A 409 -54.69 -23.49 -69.70
C LEU A 409 -53.20 -23.82 -69.56
N LEU A 410 -52.67 -24.72 -70.40
CA LEU A 410 -51.24 -25.06 -70.42
C LEU A 410 -50.37 -23.88 -70.85
N PHE A 411 -50.74 -23.18 -71.93
CA PHE A 411 -49.98 -22.03 -72.46
C PHE A 411 -49.88 -20.88 -71.48
N VAL A 412 -50.96 -20.61 -70.73
CA VAL A 412 -50.98 -19.54 -69.74
C VAL A 412 -50.29 -19.97 -68.45
N SER A 413 -50.51 -21.21 -68.01
CA SER A 413 -50.11 -21.66 -66.66
C SER A 413 -48.63 -22.00 -66.57
N ILE A 414 -47.99 -22.51 -67.62
CA ILE A 414 -46.57 -22.89 -67.59
C ILE A 414 -45.65 -21.65 -67.37
N PRO A 415 -45.77 -20.56 -68.15
CA PRO A 415 -44.97 -19.35 -67.90
C PRO A 415 -45.29 -18.70 -66.55
N LEU A 416 -46.58 -18.66 -66.15
CA LEU A 416 -47.00 -18.13 -64.84
C LEU A 416 -46.40 -18.94 -63.68
N PHE A 417 -46.41 -20.27 -63.78
CA PHE A 417 -45.84 -21.15 -62.77
C PHE A 417 -44.34 -20.93 -62.61
N CYS A 418 -43.61 -20.77 -63.73
CA CYS A 418 -42.18 -20.44 -63.70
C CYS A 418 -41.92 -19.07 -63.05
N ALA A 419 -42.77 -18.07 -63.32
CA ALA A 419 -42.68 -16.75 -62.70
C ALA A 419 -42.98 -16.76 -61.19
N LEU A 420 -43.92 -17.61 -60.75
CA LEU A 420 -44.42 -17.69 -59.38
C LEU A 420 -43.84 -18.87 -58.56
N ILE A 421 -42.75 -19.50 -59.03
CA ILE A 421 -42.14 -20.69 -58.42
C ILE A 421 -41.77 -20.52 -56.94
N LYS A 422 -41.52 -19.27 -56.49
CA LYS A 422 -41.23 -18.90 -55.10
C LYS A 422 -42.34 -19.31 -54.12
N LEU A 423 -43.57 -19.50 -54.60
CA LEU A 423 -44.67 -20.04 -53.79
C LEU A 423 -44.46 -21.49 -53.35
N PHE A 424 -43.73 -22.28 -54.15
CA PHE A 424 -43.60 -23.72 -53.97
C PHE A 424 -42.26 -24.13 -53.37
N THR A 425 -41.25 -23.25 -53.37
CA THR A 425 -39.92 -23.54 -52.82
C THR A 425 -39.24 -22.31 -52.25
N LYS A 426 -38.50 -22.50 -51.16
CA LYS A 426 -37.63 -21.48 -50.55
C LYS A 426 -36.19 -21.53 -51.07
N LYS A 427 -35.84 -22.52 -51.91
CA LYS A 427 -34.47 -22.70 -52.42
C LYS A 427 -34.18 -21.73 -53.56
N THR A 428 -33.34 -20.73 -53.30
CA THR A 428 -32.99 -19.63 -54.22
C THR A 428 -32.53 -20.10 -55.59
N TRP A 429 -31.70 -21.16 -55.66
CA TRP A 429 -31.18 -21.66 -56.93
C TRP A 429 -32.26 -22.27 -57.85
N ILE A 430 -33.26 -22.97 -57.28
CA ILE A 430 -34.40 -23.52 -58.03
C ILE A 430 -35.26 -22.38 -58.58
N ILE A 431 -35.49 -21.34 -57.78
CA ILE A 431 -36.28 -20.16 -58.16
C ILE A 431 -35.65 -19.47 -59.37
N ILE A 432 -34.33 -19.20 -59.31
CA ILE A 432 -33.61 -18.53 -60.40
C ILE A 432 -33.63 -19.39 -61.67
N SER A 433 -33.37 -20.69 -61.54
CA SER A 433 -33.34 -21.61 -62.69
C SER A 433 -34.70 -21.70 -63.39
N MET A 434 -35.79 -21.90 -62.63
CA MET A 434 -37.13 -22.03 -63.22
C MET A 434 -37.63 -20.71 -63.83
N PHE A 435 -37.31 -19.57 -63.21
CA PHE A 435 -37.63 -18.27 -63.78
C PHE A 435 -36.92 -18.04 -65.12
N LEU A 436 -35.63 -18.39 -65.20
CA LEU A 436 -34.85 -18.31 -66.43
C LEU A 436 -35.40 -19.24 -67.51
N VAL A 437 -35.81 -20.47 -67.14
CA VAL A 437 -36.46 -21.41 -68.07
C VAL A 437 -37.77 -20.82 -68.61
N GLY A 438 -38.60 -20.22 -67.76
CA GLY A 438 -39.86 -19.60 -68.17
C GLY A 438 -39.67 -18.45 -69.16
N ILE A 439 -38.74 -17.53 -68.88
CA ILE A 439 -38.49 -16.36 -69.75
C ILE A 439 -37.68 -16.76 -70.99
N VAL A 440 -36.56 -17.46 -70.83
CA VAL A 440 -35.61 -17.67 -71.94
C VAL A 440 -36.02 -18.84 -72.84
N LEU A 441 -36.63 -19.90 -72.31
CA LEU A 441 -37.01 -21.05 -73.13
C LEU A 441 -38.46 -21.00 -73.56
N VAL A 442 -39.39 -20.83 -72.61
CA VAL A 442 -40.83 -20.91 -72.92
C VAL A 442 -41.29 -19.70 -73.72
N ASP A 443 -40.99 -18.48 -73.25
CA ASP A 443 -41.43 -17.26 -73.94
C ASP A 443 -40.74 -17.09 -75.32
N THR A 444 -39.45 -17.42 -75.43
CA THR A 444 -38.74 -17.47 -76.72
C THR A 444 -39.37 -18.47 -77.69
N ALA A 445 -39.76 -19.66 -77.22
CA ALA A 445 -40.40 -20.67 -78.06
C ALA A 445 -41.78 -20.19 -78.55
N ILE A 446 -42.53 -19.50 -77.68
CA ILE A 446 -43.83 -18.90 -78.03
C ILE A 446 -43.63 -17.78 -79.07
N ALA A 447 -42.69 -16.86 -78.82
CA ALA A 447 -42.35 -15.78 -79.75
C ALA A 447 -41.92 -16.30 -81.13
N TYR A 448 -41.07 -17.34 -81.15
CA TYR A 448 -40.66 -18.01 -82.38
C TYR A 448 -41.85 -18.58 -83.14
N LYS A 449 -42.74 -19.31 -82.46
CA LYS A 449 -43.90 -19.95 -83.09
C LYS A 449 -44.94 -18.96 -83.57
N VAL A 450 -45.20 -17.89 -82.82
CA VAL A 450 -46.12 -16.82 -83.22
C VAL A 450 -45.58 -16.09 -84.46
N SER A 451 -44.29 -15.72 -84.46
CA SER A 451 -43.63 -15.12 -85.61
C SER A 451 -43.67 -16.03 -86.85
N ALA A 452 -43.40 -17.33 -86.67
CA ALA A 452 -43.51 -18.32 -87.74
C ALA A 452 -44.93 -18.43 -88.30
N ALA A 453 -45.97 -18.42 -87.45
CA ALA A 453 -47.36 -18.48 -87.86
C ALA A 453 -47.79 -17.24 -88.66
N ILE A 454 -47.40 -16.05 -88.20
CA ILE A 454 -47.66 -14.78 -88.90
C ILE A 454 -46.95 -14.74 -90.25
N TYR A 455 -45.70 -15.20 -90.32
CA TYR A 455 -44.96 -15.26 -91.57
C TYR A 455 -45.54 -16.28 -92.54
N GLN A 456 -45.91 -17.47 -92.04
CA GLN A 456 -46.55 -18.51 -92.86
C GLN A 456 -47.85 -18.00 -93.47
N MET A 457 -48.65 -17.23 -92.72
CA MET A 457 -49.80 -16.54 -93.27
C MET A 457 -49.39 -15.63 -94.43
N LYS A 458 -48.42 -14.71 -94.25
CA LYS A 458 -47.96 -13.81 -95.33
C LYS A 458 -47.50 -14.56 -96.58
N TYR A 459 -46.81 -15.68 -96.41
CA TYR A 459 -46.42 -16.57 -97.51
C TYR A 459 -47.64 -17.17 -98.22
N ASP A 460 -48.63 -17.67 -97.46
CA ASP A 460 -49.86 -18.24 -98.01
C ASP A 460 -50.75 -17.19 -98.72
N ILE A 461 -50.60 -15.90 -98.39
CA ILE A 461 -51.28 -14.78 -99.06
C ILE A 461 -50.55 -14.35 -100.35
N GLY A 462 -49.29 -14.76 -100.54
CA GLY A 462 -48.45 -14.35 -101.67
C GLY A 462 -47.63 -13.08 -101.41
N ASP A 463 -47.69 -12.52 -100.19
CA ASP A 463 -46.93 -11.33 -99.78
C ASP A 463 -45.46 -11.63 -99.43
N ALA A 464 -45.11 -12.92 -99.26
CA ALA A 464 -43.74 -13.37 -99.02
C ALA A 464 -43.35 -14.46 -100.04
N THR A 465 -42.12 -14.39 -100.54
CA THR A 465 -41.62 -15.24 -101.65
C THR A 465 -40.76 -16.43 -101.18
N GLU A 466 -40.34 -16.47 -99.92
CA GLU A 466 -39.48 -17.51 -99.36
C GLU A 466 -40.18 -18.32 -98.27
N ALA A 467 -39.85 -19.62 -98.17
CA ALA A 467 -40.34 -20.47 -97.08
C ALA A 467 -39.64 -20.17 -95.75
N TRP A 468 -40.37 -20.29 -94.64
CA TRP A 468 -39.87 -19.97 -93.30
C TRP A 468 -38.60 -20.73 -92.91
N ARG A 469 -37.57 -20.02 -92.45
CA ARG A 469 -36.33 -20.59 -91.89
C ARG A 469 -36.12 -20.11 -90.45
N ILE A 470 -35.50 -20.94 -89.62
CA ILE A 470 -35.26 -20.64 -88.18
C ILE A 470 -34.53 -19.30 -88.00
N SER A 471 -33.56 -18.97 -88.86
CA SER A 471 -32.80 -17.73 -88.80
C SER A 471 -33.61 -16.46 -89.13
N MET A 472 -34.80 -16.59 -89.73
CA MET A 472 -35.67 -15.45 -90.05
C MET A 472 -36.40 -14.92 -88.81
N ALA A 473 -36.62 -15.76 -87.80
CA ALA A 473 -37.27 -15.35 -86.55
C ALA A 473 -36.51 -14.21 -85.84
N PHE A 474 -35.18 -14.29 -85.78
CA PHE A 474 -34.34 -13.25 -85.18
C PHE A 474 -34.24 -11.96 -86.01
N LYS A 475 -34.85 -11.91 -87.19
CA LYS A 475 -34.96 -10.70 -88.02
C LYS A 475 -36.39 -10.16 -88.08
N ASP A 476 -37.37 -10.91 -87.56
CA ASP A 476 -38.77 -10.52 -87.57
C ASP A 476 -39.08 -9.61 -86.36
N PRO A 477 -39.55 -8.36 -86.57
CA PRO A 477 -40.00 -7.50 -85.48
C PRO A 477 -41.07 -8.14 -84.58
N ASN A 478 -41.92 -9.02 -85.13
CA ASN A 478 -42.97 -9.68 -84.35
C ASN A 478 -42.40 -10.65 -83.32
N PHE A 479 -41.25 -11.28 -83.60
CA PHE A 479 -40.56 -12.13 -82.62
C PHE A 479 -40.16 -11.32 -81.38
N TYR A 480 -39.47 -10.19 -81.58
CA TYR A 480 -39.04 -9.34 -80.48
C TYR A 480 -40.21 -8.69 -79.76
N LEU A 481 -41.29 -8.34 -80.47
CA LEU A 481 -42.49 -7.77 -79.87
C LEU A 481 -43.18 -8.77 -78.94
N VAL A 482 -43.37 -10.02 -79.39
CA VAL A 482 -43.98 -11.07 -78.56
C VAL A 482 -43.07 -11.41 -77.37
N PHE A 483 -41.77 -11.61 -77.60
CA PHE A 483 -40.82 -11.91 -76.52
C PHE A 483 -40.74 -10.77 -75.48
N LEU A 484 -40.65 -9.51 -75.93
CA LEU A 484 -40.52 -8.39 -74.99
C LEU A 484 -41.79 -8.21 -74.16
N LEU A 485 -42.98 -8.31 -74.78
CA LEU A 485 -44.25 -8.18 -74.09
C LEU A 485 -44.50 -9.34 -73.11
N GLY A 486 -44.20 -10.58 -73.50
CA GLY A 486 -44.33 -11.77 -72.66
C GLY A 486 -43.35 -11.76 -71.48
N ALA A 487 -42.05 -11.64 -71.77
CA ALA A 487 -40.98 -11.62 -70.76
C ALA A 487 -41.12 -10.44 -69.79
N PHE A 488 -41.44 -9.24 -70.28
CA PHE A 488 -41.65 -8.08 -69.43
C PHE A 488 -42.87 -8.26 -68.52
N GLY A 489 -43.98 -8.79 -69.04
CA GLY A 489 -45.17 -9.08 -68.26
C GLY A 489 -44.91 -10.09 -67.13
N LEU A 490 -44.17 -11.17 -67.40
CA LEU A 490 -43.77 -12.15 -66.38
C LEU A 490 -42.82 -11.56 -65.32
N LEU A 491 -41.87 -10.74 -65.74
CA LEU A 491 -40.93 -10.07 -64.84
C LEU A 491 -41.65 -9.09 -63.91
N MET A 492 -42.56 -8.27 -64.45
CA MET A 492 -43.38 -7.35 -63.67
C MET A 492 -44.30 -8.10 -62.70
N LEU A 493 -44.89 -9.23 -63.13
CA LEU A 493 -45.69 -10.08 -62.26
C LEU A 493 -44.86 -10.62 -61.08
N LYS A 494 -43.63 -11.10 -61.34
CA LYS A 494 -42.73 -11.58 -60.28
C LYS A 494 -42.50 -10.49 -59.22
N PHE A 495 -42.13 -9.27 -59.62
CA PHE A 495 -41.88 -8.17 -58.68
C PHE A 495 -43.13 -7.76 -57.91
N ALA A 496 -44.26 -7.60 -58.61
CA ALA A 496 -45.52 -7.22 -58.00
C ALA A 496 -45.99 -8.27 -56.98
N PHE A 497 -45.77 -9.56 -57.27
CA PHE A 497 -46.13 -10.66 -56.40
C PHE A 497 -45.22 -10.76 -55.17
N GLU A 498 -43.90 -10.58 -55.33
CA GLU A 498 -42.95 -10.53 -54.21
C GLU A 498 -43.28 -9.41 -53.21
N LYS A 499 -43.74 -8.26 -53.71
CA LYS A 499 -44.18 -7.15 -52.85
C LYS A 499 -45.44 -7.49 -52.06
N ILE A 500 -46.40 -8.23 -52.63
CA ILE A 500 -47.57 -8.75 -51.87
C ILE A 500 -47.10 -9.66 -50.73
N MET A 501 -46.24 -10.64 -51.04
CA MET A 501 -45.76 -11.59 -50.04
C MET A 501 -45.04 -10.91 -48.87
N SER A 502 -44.23 -9.89 -49.14
CA SER A 502 -43.55 -9.10 -48.09
C SER A 502 -44.52 -8.43 -47.11
N ILE A 503 -45.70 -7.99 -47.56
CA ILE A 503 -46.71 -7.36 -46.69
C ILE A 503 -47.32 -8.39 -45.72
N PHE A 504 -47.46 -9.64 -46.15
CA PHE A 504 -47.94 -10.73 -45.31
C PHE A 504 -46.85 -11.28 -44.37
N ASP A 505 -45.60 -11.37 -44.82
CA ASP A 505 -44.48 -11.83 -44.00
C ASP A 505 -44.22 -10.91 -42.79
N GLU A 506 -44.43 -9.59 -42.93
CA GLU A 506 -44.38 -8.62 -41.81
C GLU A 506 -45.41 -8.92 -40.70
N ARG A 507 -46.47 -9.67 -41.00
CA ARG A 507 -47.55 -10.04 -40.07
C ARG A 507 -47.47 -11.50 -39.62
N ASN A 508 -46.44 -12.24 -40.02
CA ASN A 508 -46.24 -13.60 -39.54
C ASN A 508 -45.98 -13.55 -38.01
N PRO A 509 -46.86 -14.15 -37.18
CA PRO A 509 -46.72 -14.09 -35.72
C PRO A 509 -45.37 -14.63 -35.23
N ASP A 510 -44.77 -15.59 -35.94
CA ASP A 510 -43.48 -16.18 -35.58
C ASP A 510 -42.32 -15.19 -35.79
N VAL A 511 -42.39 -14.32 -36.80
CA VAL A 511 -41.35 -13.32 -37.09
C VAL A 511 -41.44 -12.14 -36.11
N ALA A 512 -42.65 -11.70 -35.78
CA ALA A 512 -42.88 -10.64 -34.82
C ALA A 512 -42.49 -11.06 -33.38
N THR A 513 -42.86 -12.27 -32.98
CA THR A 513 -42.46 -12.85 -31.68
C THR A 513 -40.94 -13.03 -31.59
N LEU A 514 -40.28 -13.50 -32.66
CA LEU A 514 -38.82 -13.60 -32.69
C LEU A 514 -38.14 -12.24 -32.49
N LYS A 515 -38.60 -11.19 -33.18
CA LYS A 515 -38.06 -9.83 -33.00
C LYS A 515 -38.29 -9.29 -31.59
N ASN A 516 -39.47 -9.50 -31.02
CA ASN A 516 -39.79 -9.05 -29.67
C ASN A 516 -38.95 -9.78 -28.62
N ASN A 517 -38.76 -11.10 -28.77
CA ASN A 517 -37.90 -11.89 -27.90
C ASN A 517 -36.43 -11.45 -27.97
N LEU A 518 -35.92 -11.10 -29.16
CA LEU A 518 -34.58 -10.54 -29.31
C LEU A 518 -34.45 -9.17 -28.62
N LEU A 519 -35.46 -8.30 -28.75
CA LEU A 519 -35.48 -7.01 -28.08
C LEU A 519 -35.49 -7.17 -26.55
N ILE A 520 -36.36 -8.05 -26.02
CA ILE A 520 -36.42 -8.36 -24.58
C ILE A 520 -35.07 -8.88 -24.09
N LYS A 521 -34.42 -9.79 -24.84
CA LYS A 521 -33.10 -10.31 -24.50
C LYS A 521 -32.05 -9.20 -24.43
N GLN A 522 -32.04 -8.27 -25.39
CA GLN A 522 -31.12 -7.13 -25.37
C GLN A 522 -31.37 -6.23 -24.17
N MET A 523 -32.64 -5.96 -23.83
CA MET A 523 -33.00 -5.15 -22.67
C MET A 523 -32.65 -5.83 -21.34
N ASP A 524 -32.75 -7.16 -21.25
CA ASP A 524 -32.27 -7.93 -20.10
C ASP A 524 -30.74 -7.86 -19.94
N GLU A 525 -29.99 -7.83 -21.04
CA GLU A 525 -28.54 -7.63 -21.02
C GLU A 525 -28.20 -6.21 -20.53
N ASP A 526 -28.88 -5.18 -21.04
CA ASP A 526 -28.73 -3.79 -20.58
C ASP A 526 -29.10 -3.64 -19.09
N LEU A 527 -30.16 -4.32 -18.65
CA LEU A 527 -30.59 -4.32 -17.25
C LEU A 527 -29.49 -4.88 -16.34
N LYS A 528 -28.90 -6.02 -16.70
CA LYS A 528 -27.80 -6.63 -15.94
C LYS A 528 -26.58 -5.72 -15.88
N LEU A 529 -26.27 -5.03 -16.96
CA LEU A 529 -25.14 -4.09 -17.01
C LEU A 529 -25.35 -2.92 -16.04
N GLU A 530 -26.55 -2.35 -15.99
CA GLU A 530 -26.87 -1.25 -15.06
C GLU A 530 -26.92 -1.72 -13.59
N GLU A 531 -27.44 -2.93 -13.33
CA GLU A 531 -27.41 -3.53 -12.00
C GLU A 531 -25.96 -3.78 -11.53
N GLN A 532 -25.08 -4.22 -12.43
CA GLN A 532 -23.64 -4.38 -12.13
C GLN A 532 -22.96 -3.04 -11.80
N LYS A 533 -23.27 -1.96 -12.53
CA LYS A 533 -22.75 -0.63 -12.22
C LYS A 533 -23.21 -0.15 -10.84
N SER A 534 -24.48 -0.36 -10.50
CA SER A 534 -25.01 -0.07 -9.16
C SER A 534 -24.28 -0.88 -8.07
N LEU A 535 -23.99 -2.16 -8.33
CA LEU A 535 -23.26 -3.01 -7.41
C LEU A 535 -21.81 -2.54 -7.18
N LEU A 536 -21.11 -2.12 -8.22
CA LEU A 536 -19.75 -1.56 -8.11
C LEU A 536 -19.74 -0.32 -7.21
N VAL A 537 -20.69 0.60 -7.38
CA VAL A 537 -20.81 1.79 -6.53
C VAL A 537 -21.16 1.42 -5.08
N LYS A 538 -21.99 0.39 -4.86
CA LYS A 538 -22.26 -0.14 -3.52
C LYS A 538 -20.99 -0.71 -2.88
N GLY A 539 -20.11 -1.33 -3.66
CA GLY A 539 -18.77 -1.76 -3.24
C GLY A 539 -17.88 -0.58 -2.82
N GLU A 540 -17.86 0.51 -3.60
CA GLU A 540 -17.13 1.75 -3.25
C GLU A 540 -17.60 2.30 -1.88
N ILE A 541 -18.92 2.37 -1.67
CA ILE A 541 -19.49 2.83 -0.39
C ILE A 541 -19.05 1.94 0.76
N TYR A 542 -19.09 0.61 0.59
CA TYR A 542 -18.69 -0.33 1.65
C TYR A 542 -17.23 -0.13 2.08
N LEU A 543 -16.33 0.15 1.13
CA LEU A 543 -14.92 0.46 1.44
C LEU A 543 -14.77 1.75 2.25
N ILE A 544 -15.54 2.79 1.91
CA ILE A 544 -15.54 4.05 2.66
C ILE A 544 -16.15 3.86 4.06
N GLU A 545 -17.23 3.07 4.19
CA GLU A 545 -17.84 2.72 5.47
C GLU A 545 -16.86 1.94 6.35
N ALA A 546 -16.12 0.97 5.80
CA ALA A 546 -15.07 0.25 6.52
C ALA A 546 -13.95 1.18 7.01
N LYS A 547 -13.55 2.16 6.18
CA LYS A 547 -12.58 3.19 6.59
C LYS A 547 -13.09 4.03 7.76
N ASN A 548 -14.38 4.41 7.75
CA ASN A 548 -14.99 5.16 8.85
C ASN A 548 -14.99 4.38 10.17
N ILE A 549 -15.23 3.06 10.14
CA ILE A 549 -15.13 2.20 11.32
C ILE A 549 -13.72 2.28 11.93
N GLY A 550 -12.68 2.21 11.08
CA GLY A 550 -11.29 2.35 11.52
C GLY A 550 -11.00 3.72 12.14
N LEU A 551 -11.51 4.80 11.54
CA LEU A 551 -11.35 6.17 12.07
C LEU A 551 -12.07 6.33 13.42
N GLU A 552 -13.27 5.79 13.60
CA GLU A 552 -14.00 5.80 14.88
C GLU A 552 -13.27 5.01 15.97
N ALA A 553 -12.65 3.87 15.64
CA ALA A 553 -11.84 3.12 16.58
C ALA A 553 -10.62 3.93 17.05
N GLN A 554 -9.91 4.59 16.12
CA GLN A 554 -8.79 5.48 16.46
C GLN A 554 -9.24 6.66 17.32
N TYR A 555 -10.40 7.26 16.98
CA TYR A 555 -11.00 8.33 17.78
C TYR A 555 -11.21 7.90 19.24
N LYS A 556 -11.83 6.74 19.47
CA LYS A 556 -12.05 6.22 20.83
C LYS A 556 -10.75 5.93 21.59
N ILE A 557 -9.72 5.43 20.90
CA ILE A 557 -8.41 5.18 21.52
C ILE A 557 -7.78 6.49 22.00
N ILE A 558 -7.78 7.52 21.15
CA ILE A 558 -7.21 8.84 21.48
C ILE A 558 -8.04 9.53 22.55
N GLU A 559 -9.37 9.42 22.49
CA GLU A 559 -10.28 9.95 23.51
C GLU A 559 -10.02 9.32 24.88
N SER A 560 -9.84 8.00 24.93
CA SER A 560 -9.46 7.29 26.16
C SER A 560 -8.08 7.73 26.69
N LYS A 561 -7.09 7.90 25.80
CA LYS A 561 -5.77 8.42 26.18
C LYS A 561 -5.89 9.83 26.76
N LEU A 562 -6.61 10.73 26.10
CA LEU A 562 -6.86 12.11 26.53
C LEU A 562 -7.52 12.15 27.92
N ALA A 563 -8.49 11.26 28.17
CA ALA A 563 -9.13 11.14 29.49
C ALA A 563 -8.18 10.65 30.59
N SER A 564 -7.12 9.92 30.24
CA SER A 564 -6.12 9.39 31.19
C SER A 564 -4.97 10.34 31.53
N ILE A 565 -4.75 11.40 30.74
CA ILE A 565 -3.64 12.34 30.96
C ILE A 565 -3.75 13.04 32.34
N PRO A 566 -4.91 13.60 32.74
CA PRO A 566 -5.02 14.28 34.03
C PRO A 566 -4.76 13.37 35.24
N SER A 567 -5.21 12.11 35.17
CA SER A 567 -5.00 11.16 36.28
C SER A 567 -3.53 10.75 36.42
N LYS A 568 -2.82 10.55 35.29
CA LYS A 568 -1.37 10.31 35.30
C LYS A 568 -0.59 11.49 35.87
N LEU A 569 -0.93 12.72 35.47
CA LEU A 569 -0.26 13.92 35.96
C LEU A 569 -0.49 14.12 37.47
N ASN A 570 -1.71 13.88 37.95
CA ASN A 570 -2.01 13.93 39.38
C ASN A 570 -1.26 12.85 40.18
N LEU A 571 -1.14 11.63 39.64
CA LEU A 571 -0.34 10.58 40.26
C LEU A 571 1.14 10.98 40.37
N LEU A 572 1.70 11.55 39.30
CA LEU A 572 3.07 12.04 39.30
C LEU A 572 3.29 13.17 40.33
N ARG A 573 2.34 14.11 40.43
CA ARG A 573 2.37 15.17 41.45
C ARG A 573 2.43 14.60 42.87
N GLU A 574 1.62 13.58 43.18
CA GLU A 574 1.63 12.94 44.50
C GLU A 574 2.94 12.18 44.78
N ILE A 575 3.49 11.49 43.77
CA ILE A 575 4.78 10.81 43.88
C ILE A 575 5.89 11.84 44.18
N LYS A 576 5.97 12.92 43.40
CA LYS A 576 7.00 13.96 43.55
C LYS A 576 6.89 14.71 44.88
N LYS A 577 5.66 14.96 45.36
CA LYS A 577 5.41 15.52 46.69
C LYS A 577 5.92 14.61 47.80
N THR A 578 5.74 13.30 47.65
CA THR A 578 6.24 12.29 48.59
C THR A 578 7.77 12.19 48.55
N GLU A 579 8.38 12.22 47.36
CA GLU A 579 9.83 12.28 47.18
C GLU A 579 10.43 13.54 47.83
N LEU A 580 9.77 14.70 47.70
CA LEU A 580 10.20 15.94 48.32
C LEU A 580 10.23 15.82 49.86
N ILE A 581 9.14 15.36 50.47
CA ILE A 581 9.02 15.23 51.93
C ILE A 581 10.07 14.24 52.45
N THR A 582 10.16 13.05 51.84
CA THR A 582 11.07 12.01 52.31
C THR A 582 12.54 12.31 52.01
N GLY A 583 12.84 12.99 50.90
CA GLY A 583 14.19 13.44 50.57
C GLY A 583 14.67 14.56 51.48
N LYS A 584 13.81 15.56 51.77
CA LYS A 584 14.12 16.62 52.75
C LYS A 584 14.44 16.03 54.13
N GLN A 585 13.62 15.09 54.62
CA GLN A 585 13.87 14.43 55.90
C GLN A 585 15.21 13.68 55.92
N HIS A 586 15.54 12.92 54.88
CA HIS A 586 16.82 12.20 54.81
C HIS A 586 18.03 13.14 54.79
N ILE A 587 17.98 14.26 54.07
CA ILE A 587 19.08 15.24 54.05
C ILE A 587 19.30 15.82 55.46
N VAL A 588 18.21 16.15 56.17
CA VAL A 588 18.25 16.63 57.57
C VAL A 588 18.82 15.56 58.50
N ASP A 589 18.39 14.29 58.35
CA ASP A 589 18.87 13.18 59.18
C ASP A 589 20.37 12.96 58.98
N ILE A 590 20.86 12.97 57.74
CA ILE A 590 22.29 12.85 57.42
C ILE A 590 23.07 14.03 57.98
N ALA A 591 22.59 15.26 57.80
CA ALA A 591 23.24 16.45 58.36
C ALA A 591 23.35 16.34 59.89
N THR A 592 22.30 15.83 60.56
CA THR A 592 22.28 15.62 62.01
C THR A 592 23.28 14.54 62.45
N ILE A 593 23.36 13.41 61.72
CA ILE A 593 24.36 12.35 61.98
C ILE A 593 25.78 12.91 61.87
N TYR A 594 26.07 13.65 60.80
CA TYR A 594 27.38 14.25 60.57
C TYR A 594 27.71 15.29 61.66
N LYS A 595 26.76 16.15 62.04
CA LYS A 595 26.94 17.09 63.18
C LYS A 595 27.24 16.34 64.48
N SER A 596 26.57 15.21 64.74
CA SER A 596 26.82 14.37 65.91
C SER A 596 28.20 13.69 65.88
N HIS A 597 28.67 13.25 64.71
CA HIS A 597 30.03 12.73 64.55
C HIS A 597 31.10 13.80 64.82
N VAL A 598 30.85 15.05 64.40
CA VAL A 598 31.71 16.20 64.68
C VAL A 598 31.73 16.55 66.18
N GLU A 599 30.60 16.40 66.89
CA GLU A 599 30.51 16.65 68.33
C GLU A 599 31.22 15.59 69.19
N ASN A 600 31.08 14.32 68.81
CA ASN A 600 31.58 13.17 69.57
C ASN A 600 33.01 12.78 69.23
N ASP A 601 33.78 13.65 68.57
CA ASP A 601 35.19 13.41 68.16
C ASP A 601 35.40 12.15 67.31
N ASN A 602 34.37 11.68 66.61
CA ASN A 602 34.38 10.45 65.84
C ASN A 602 34.51 10.73 64.34
N LEU A 603 35.48 11.58 63.98
CA LEU A 603 35.75 11.92 62.58
C LEU A 603 36.52 10.75 61.92
N PRO A 604 36.00 10.15 60.84
CA PRO A 604 36.75 9.14 60.10
C PRO A 604 37.95 9.80 59.43
N ILE A 605 39.15 9.34 59.76
CA ILE A 605 40.40 9.87 59.21
C ILE A 605 40.95 8.86 58.22
N SER A 606 41.18 9.28 56.97
CA SER A 606 41.79 8.41 55.98
C SER A 606 43.25 8.15 56.33
N ILE A 607 43.68 6.90 56.12
CA ILE A 607 45.11 6.52 56.17
C ILE A 607 45.93 7.37 55.19
N ASP A 608 45.34 7.84 54.10
CA ASP A 608 45.97 8.71 53.13
C ASP A 608 46.46 10.05 53.73
N SER A 609 45.71 10.61 54.69
CA SER A 609 46.12 11.86 55.37
C SER A 609 47.36 11.64 56.25
N LEU A 610 47.47 10.47 56.90
CA LEU A 610 48.66 10.08 57.65
C LEU A 610 49.84 9.81 56.70
N ASN A 611 49.59 9.16 55.56
CA ASN A 611 50.60 8.90 54.55
C ASN A 611 51.18 10.19 53.96
N ASP A 612 50.34 11.19 53.68
CA ASP A 612 50.79 12.52 53.19
C ASP A 612 51.77 13.17 54.19
N ARG A 613 51.47 13.13 55.49
CA ARG A 613 52.34 13.66 56.54
C ARG A 613 53.68 12.91 56.63
N ILE A 614 53.65 11.58 56.54
CA ILE A 614 54.87 10.76 56.56
C ILE A 614 55.74 11.05 55.33
N ASN A 615 55.13 11.16 54.15
CA ASN A 615 55.85 11.47 52.92
C ASN A 615 56.52 12.85 52.98
N ILE A 616 55.83 13.88 53.45
CA ILE A 616 56.39 15.23 53.60
C ILE A 616 57.55 15.24 54.62
N PHE A 617 57.43 14.48 55.71
CA PHE A 617 58.52 14.31 56.67
C PHE A 617 59.73 13.62 56.03
N LEU A 618 59.52 12.58 55.22
CA LEU A 618 60.57 11.86 54.49
C LEU A 618 61.21 12.70 53.37
N GLU A 619 60.46 13.59 52.72
CA GLU A 619 61.02 14.56 51.77
C GLU A 619 62.08 15.42 52.44
N GLY A 620 61.76 16.01 53.59
CA GLY A 620 62.73 16.80 54.35
C GLY A 620 63.91 15.97 54.85
N TRP A 621 63.65 14.72 55.25
CA TRP A 621 64.72 13.79 55.63
C TRP A 621 65.69 13.50 54.48
N ASN A 622 65.17 13.35 53.26
CA ASN A 622 65.92 13.11 52.05
C ASN A 622 66.66 14.36 51.55
N ASP A 623 66.07 15.55 51.71
CA ASP A 623 66.72 16.83 51.38
C ASP A 623 68.09 16.92 52.06
N TYR A 624 68.17 16.62 53.36
CA TYR A 624 69.45 16.58 54.08
C TYR A 624 70.42 15.51 53.53
N LEU A 625 69.92 14.31 53.24
CA LEU A 625 70.76 13.21 52.74
C LEU A 625 71.44 13.55 51.41
N HIS A 626 70.71 14.22 50.52
CA HIS A 626 71.21 14.65 49.22
C HIS A 626 72.10 15.90 49.30
N GLU A 627 72.02 16.68 50.38
CA GLU A 627 72.95 17.78 50.66
C GLU A 627 74.28 17.30 51.26
N GLU A 628 74.26 16.32 52.17
CA GLU A 628 75.44 15.88 52.93
C GLU A 628 76.21 14.73 52.26
N TYR A 629 75.53 13.81 51.56
CA TYR A 629 76.14 12.61 51.02
C TYR A 629 76.22 12.61 49.48
N ALA A 630 77.22 11.92 48.94
CA ALA A 630 77.31 11.66 47.50
C ALA A 630 76.07 10.90 47.01
N ILE A 631 75.62 11.21 45.78
CA ILE A 631 74.34 10.76 45.20
C ILE A 631 74.07 9.27 45.46
N ILE A 632 75.03 8.38 45.20
CA ILE A 632 74.85 6.93 45.37
C ILE A 632 74.53 6.56 46.83
N LYS A 633 75.27 7.16 47.78
CA LYS A 633 75.10 6.91 49.21
C LYS A 633 73.84 7.58 49.76
N ALA A 634 73.49 8.76 49.26
CA ALA A 634 72.24 9.43 49.58
C ALA A 634 71.04 8.58 49.14
N THR A 635 71.05 8.07 47.90
CA THR A 635 69.98 7.21 47.37
C THR A 635 69.84 5.90 48.14
N GLU A 636 70.96 5.28 48.56
CA GLU A 636 70.94 4.08 49.41
C GLU A 636 70.30 4.37 50.77
N LYS A 637 70.72 5.44 51.44
CA LYS A 637 70.14 5.88 52.73
C LYS A 637 68.68 6.29 52.63
N SER A 638 68.28 6.96 51.55
CA SER A 638 66.87 7.30 51.29
C SER A 638 66.02 6.06 51.10
N ARG A 639 66.55 5.02 50.43
CA ARG A 639 65.88 3.73 50.29
C ARG A 639 65.72 3.02 51.64
N GLU A 640 66.76 2.98 52.46
CA GLU A 640 66.70 2.42 53.82
C GLU A 640 65.67 3.14 54.71
N ALA A 641 65.61 4.48 54.61
CA ALA A 641 64.63 5.30 55.31
C ALA A 641 63.20 5.02 54.84
N PHE A 642 62.99 4.92 53.52
CA PHE A 642 61.69 4.57 52.95
C PHE A 642 61.23 3.18 53.38
N ASP A 643 62.10 2.16 53.27
CA ASP A 643 61.79 0.79 53.68
C ASP A 643 61.46 0.72 55.19
N THR A 644 62.16 1.50 56.00
CA THR A 644 61.89 1.60 57.45
C THR A 644 60.54 2.26 57.74
N ALA A 645 60.16 3.30 57.00
CA ALA A 645 58.85 3.95 57.15
C ALA A 645 57.70 3.03 56.73
N VAL A 646 57.85 2.30 55.63
CA VAL A 646 56.86 1.31 55.16
C VAL A 646 56.70 0.17 56.18
N ASN A 647 57.80 -0.32 56.76
CA ASN A 647 57.74 -1.33 57.80
C ASN A 647 57.03 -0.82 59.06
N TRP A 648 57.34 0.41 59.51
CA TRP A 648 56.66 1.05 60.63
C TRP A 648 55.14 1.20 60.39
N GLN A 649 54.74 1.62 59.18
CA GLN A 649 53.32 1.71 58.80
C GLN A 649 52.64 0.35 58.89
N ASN A 650 53.24 -0.68 58.30
CA ASN A 650 52.71 -2.05 58.31
C ASN A 650 52.60 -2.62 59.73
N GLU A 651 53.54 -2.32 60.62
CA GLU A 651 53.50 -2.74 62.02
C GLU A 651 52.42 -2.02 62.81
N LYS A 652 52.22 -0.70 62.59
CA LYS A 652 51.13 0.05 63.23
C LYS A 652 49.75 -0.44 62.79
N VAL A 653 49.57 -0.70 61.50
CA VAL A 653 48.32 -1.26 60.94
C VAL A 653 48.04 -2.67 61.48
N LYS A 654 49.05 -3.56 61.54
CA LYS A 654 48.88 -4.95 62.00
C LYS A 654 48.72 -5.09 63.51
N SER A 655 49.29 -4.20 64.32
CA SER A 655 49.25 -4.28 65.78
C SER A 655 47.97 -3.71 66.40
N SER A 656 47.02 -3.21 65.60
CA SER A 656 45.81 -2.50 66.07
C SER A 656 46.11 -1.34 67.03
N GLN A 657 47.31 -0.77 66.95
CA GLN A 657 47.73 0.42 67.71
C GLN A 657 47.35 1.73 67.00
N ILE A 658 46.72 1.63 65.84
CA ILE A 658 46.10 2.76 65.16
C ILE A 658 44.84 3.18 65.94
N ASP A 659 44.67 4.49 66.13
CA ASP A 659 43.49 5.05 66.77
C ASP A 659 42.22 4.58 66.05
N LYS A 660 41.17 4.22 66.81
CA LYS A 660 39.91 3.69 66.26
C LYS A 660 39.23 4.63 65.26
N ARG A 661 39.62 5.91 65.24
CA ARG A 661 39.14 6.95 64.34
C ARG A 661 39.79 6.92 62.95
N VAL A 662 40.90 6.21 62.77
CA VAL A 662 41.55 6.04 61.46
C VAL A 662 40.93 4.88 60.71
N VAL A 663 40.29 5.18 59.58
CA VAL A 663 39.57 4.21 58.75
C VAL A 663 40.47 3.79 57.59
N ILE A 664 40.64 2.48 57.41
CA ILE A 664 41.43 1.86 56.33
C ILE A 664 40.72 2.04 54.98
#